data_AF-G5STC4-F1
#
_entry.id   AF-G5STC4-F1
#
_cell.length_a   1.000
_cell.length_b   1.000
_cell.length_c   1.000
_cell.angle_alpha   90.00
_cell.angle_beta   90.00
_cell.angle_gamma   90.00
#
_symmetry.space_group_name_H-M   'P 1'
#
loop_
_entity.id
_entity.type
_entity.pdbx_description
1 polymer ?
#
loop_
_entity_poly.entity_id
_entity_poly.type
_entity_poly.pdbx_seq_one_letter_code
_entity_poly.pdbx_strand_id
1 'polypeptide(L)'
;MFECVINITETYLIIRVILSSCQRWRIVKGGEVDNWIIYMEDINKIKMKLMKKVKVLVLMFGGVSALWAESEPKMELFSPDGSHYVSFEVRRTASGTNELCYRVDYRGAPVIETSRAGLDMDNRVWEMSLGVRDLEQPGCWMDNMDVDSVTYHPLHDEIWNPLYGERSVVRDHYRSATMYLSKKDGSDYRLNMEVRAYDEGIAFRYFLPEHPKAIFHKVTADLTEYTFPSFSMAWTEQWAQAKFEYLPISSIKHSVERALTVELPGGKWVALVDADVDDWCLTKFVASEKKANTLVSVMYSPVDVVTYCATPWKVIMAADRPGDLLEHNDIIQNLNPACQIVDAAQWVKPGKIMREVTMTTEGAIETVDFCANHHIPYMLFDWKWYMPCGSHDGDATKVVKTLDMPRIVEYAKGKGVGVWLYVNQHALMKQARELFPILHEWGIVGVKSGFVQYASHRWATWLHDLVRLAAENHLLMNIHDEFRPSGFSRTYPNLLTQEGILGNEEFPDATHNTILPFTRMINGAADYTICYYDERLKNTHAHQLAASLVFYSPLQTLFWYDKPSAYQGEPEIEWFENLPTIFDDSKVLSGHPGKGIVMARRKEKEWFVGLLTNNDGAEEDVPLSFLEEGKTYLAQIYTDGGEEVKTRTHVKCVYKRVNASQVLKFRLRPRGGAAIHLREINREETRQYKKYKGEAL
;
A
#
# COMPACT_ATOMS: atom_id res chain seq x y z
N MET A 1 1.24 -15.04 -41.27
CA MET A 1 2.42 -15.94 -41.40
C MET A 1 2.02 -17.40 -41.65
N PHE A 2 0.88 -17.88 -41.13
CA PHE A 2 0.37 -19.25 -41.38
C PHE A 2 -0.17 -19.51 -42.80
N GLU A 3 -0.69 -18.51 -43.52
CA GLU A 3 -1.25 -18.71 -44.88
C GLU A 3 -0.18 -18.86 -45.99
N CYS A 4 1.05 -18.39 -45.77
CA CYS A 4 2.10 -18.43 -46.79
C CYS A 4 2.86 -19.76 -46.82
N VAL A 5 2.93 -20.46 -45.66
CA VAL A 5 3.60 -21.76 -45.53
C VAL A 5 2.78 -22.88 -46.18
N ILE A 6 1.45 -22.79 -46.12
CA ILE A 6 0.52 -23.78 -46.70
C ILE A 6 0.66 -23.85 -48.24
N ASN A 7 0.89 -22.71 -48.90
CA ASN A 7 0.94 -22.62 -50.37
C ASN A 7 2.20 -23.26 -50.99
N ILE A 8 3.32 -23.26 -50.26
CA ILE A 8 4.59 -23.86 -50.73
C ILE A 8 4.56 -25.39 -50.57
N THR A 9 3.92 -25.90 -49.52
CA THR A 9 3.81 -27.36 -49.29
C THR A 9 2.90 -28.03 -50.31
N GLU A 10 1.79 -27.38 -50.71
CA GLU A 10 0.88 -27.89 -51.75
C GLU A 10 1.54 -27.93 -53.14
N THR A 11 2.30 -26.90 -53.51
CA THR A 11 2.99 -26.85 -54.80
C THR A 11 4.10 -27.92 -54.91
N TYR A 12 4.80 -28.20 -53.80
CA TYR A 12 5.82 -29.25 -53.77
C TYR A 12 5.21 -30.67 -53.81
N LEU A 13 4.04 -30.86 -53.17
CA LEU A 13 3.28 -32.12 -53.26
C LEU A 13 2.80 -32.39 -54.69
N ILE A 14 2.29 -31.37 -55.40
CA ILE A 14 1.82 -31.50 -56.78
C ILE A 14 2.96 -31.90 -57.73
N ILE A 15 4.15 -31.31 -57.57
CA ILE A 15 5.32 -31.68 -58.39
C ILE A 15 5.82 -33.09 -58.07
N ARG A 16 5.76 -33.52 -56.80
CA ARG A 16 6.12 -34.90 -56.39
C ARG A 16 5.13 -35.93 -56.90
N VAL A 17 3.84 -35.60 -56.95
CA VAL A 17 2.77 -36.44 -57.52
C VAL A 17 2.97 -36.56 -59.03
N ILE A 18 3.21 -35.46 -59.75
CA ILE A 18 3.46 -35.48 -61.21
C ILE A 18 4.70 -36.31 -61.55
N LEU A 19 5.78 -36.19 -60.77
CA LEU A 19 7.01 -36.95 -61.00
C LEU A 19 6.90 -38.43 -60.60
N SER A 20 6.05 -38.80 -59.63
CA SER A 20 5.83 -40.21 -59.26
C SER A 20 4.87 -40.93 -60.21
N SER A 21 3.96 -40.21 -60.88
CA SER A 21 3.05 -40.77 -61.88
C SER A 21 3.67 -41.09 -63.26
N CYS A 22 4.95 -40.76 -63.48
CA CYS A 22 5.67 -41.11 -64.73
C CYS A 22 6.34 -42.51 -64.71
N GLN A 23 6.21 -43.28 -63.63
CA GLN A 23 6.64 -44.68 -63.58
C GLN A 23 5.43 -45.60 -63.41
N ARG A 24 4.85 -46.05 -64.54
CA ARG A 24 4.11 -47.31 -64.74
C ARG A 24 2.95 -47.10 -65.71
N TRP A 25 3.17 -47.24 -67.02
CA TRP A 25 2.16 -47.79 -67.91
C TRP A 25 2.85 -48.61 -69.00
N ARG A 26 2.71 -49.93 -68.91
CA ARG A 26 3.03 -50.91 -69.96
C ARG A 26 1.75 -51.04 -70.79
N ILE A 27 1.73 -50.54 -72.02
CA ILE A 27 0.61 -50.74 -72.95
C ILE A 27 0.84 -52.04 -73.73
N VAL A 28 -0.19 -52.89 -73.80
CA VAL A 28 -0.28 -54.02 -74.72
C VAL A 28 -1.19 -53.63 -75.89
N LYS A 29 -0.68 -53.89 -77.10
CA LYS A 29 -1.32 -54.00 -78.43
C LYS A 29 -1.86 -52.74 -79.10
N GLY A 30 -1.19 -52.42 -80.22
CA GLY A 30 -1.84 -52.31 -81.53
C GLY A 30 -1.86 -50.91 -82.14
N GLY A 31 -1.09 -50.71 -83.21
CA GLY A 31 -1.30 -49.62 -84.16
C GLY A 31 -0.32 -48.47 -84.04
N GLU A 32 0.48 -48.35 -85.10
CA GLU A 32 1.35 -47.27 -85.59
C GLU A 32 1.53 -45.96 -84.81
N VAL A 33 2.81 -45.57 -84.84
CA VAL A 33 3.47 -44.42 -84.23
C VAL A 33 3.18 -43.16 -85.04
N ASP A 34 2.87 -42.05 -84.35
CA ASP A 34 3.24 -40.72 -84.84
C ASP A 34 3.83 -39.86 -83.72
N ASN A 35 4.88 -39.15 -84.13
CA ASN A 35 6.00 -38.63 -83.34
C ASN A 35 5.67 -37.56 -82.29
N TRP A 36 6.28 -37.68 -81.10
CA TRP A 36 6.78 -36.52 -80.35
C TRP A 36 8.15 -36.83 -79.72
N ILE A 37 9.22 -36.49 -80.44
CA ILE A 37 10.55 -36.33 -79.89
C ILE A 37 10.53 -35.01 -79.10
N ILE A 38 10.49 -35.10 -77.77
CA ILE A 38 10.89 -33.97 -76.91
C ILE A 38 12.38 -34.16 -76.62
N TYR A 39 13.18 -33.28 -77.20
CA TYR A 39 14.63 -33.22 -77.02
C TYR A 39 14.98 -33.03 -75.53
N MET A 40 15.85 -33.90 -75.00
CA MET A 40 16.46 -33.79 -73.67
C MET A 40 17.23 -32.46 -73.43
N GLU A 41 17.42 -31.63 -74.46
CA GLU A 41 18.05 -30.31 -74.34
C GLU A 41 17.19 -29.28 -73.58
N ASP A 42 15.86 -29.40 -73.61
CA ASP A 42 14.98 -28.42 -72.95
C ASP A 42 14.83 -28.66 -71.44
N ILE A 43 14.93 -29.90 -70.97
CA ILE A 43 14.86 -30.22 -69.53
C ILE A 43 16.10 -29.67 -68.80
N ASN A 44 17.29 -29.70 -69.43
CA ASN A 44 18.50 -29.14 -68.85
C ASN A 44 18.52 -27.60 -68.86
N LYS A 45 17.94 -26.95 -69.88
CA LYS A 45 17.72 -25.49 -69.89
C LYS A 45 16.70 -25.04 -68.84
N ILE A 46 15.63 -25.82 -68.63
CA ILE A 46 14.64 -25.56 -67.58
C ILE A 46 15.23 -25.80 -66.19
N LYS A 47 16.00 -26.88 -65.97
CA LYS A 47 16.74 -27.12 -64.71
C LYS A 47 17.72 -26.00 -64.39
N MET A 48 18.50 -25.50 -65.37
CA MET A 48 19.43 -24.39 -65.12
C MET A 48 18.72 -23.06 -64.86
N LYS A 49 17.61 -22.75 -65.56
CA LYS A 49 16.80 -21.55 -65.27
C LYS A 49 16.10 -21.65 -63.92
N LEU A 50 15.63 -22.82 -63.51
CA LEU A 50 15.01 -23.06 -62.21
C LEU A 50 16.06 -23.01 -61.08
N MET A 51 17.26 -23.57 -61.27
CA MET A 51 18.36 -23.48 -60.30
C MET A 51 18.94 -22.06 -60.18
N LYS A 52 18.99 -21.27 -61.26
CA LYS A 52 19.35 -19.84 -61.18
C LYS A 52 18.27 -19.02 -60.48
N LYS A 53 16.98 -19.27 -60.74
CA LYS A 53 15.88 -18.60 -60.03
C LYS A 53 15.81 -19.02 -58.56
N VAL A 54 16.07 -20.28 -58.21
CA VAL A 54 16.14 -20.76 -56.82
C VAL A 54 17.39 -20.22 -56.11
N LYS A 55 18.55 -20.11 -56.78
CA LYS A 55 19.73 -19.44 -56.18
C LYS A 55 19.51 -17.94 -55.96
N VAL A 56 18.82 -17.24 -56.86
CA VAL A 56 18.45 -15.83 -56.68
C VAL A 56 17.34 -15.66 -55.63
N LEU A 57 16.40 -16.61 -55.50
CA LEU A 57 15.40 -16.61 -54.44
C LEU A 57 16.01 -16.96 -53.08
N VAL A 58 16.99 -17.86 -53.01
CA VAL A 58 17.74 -18.20 -51.78
C VAL A 58 18.74 -17.10 -51.40
N LEU A 59 19.26 -16.31 -52.36
CA LEU A 59 20.02 -15.09 -52.08
C LEU A 59 19.12 -13.89 -51.72
N MET A 60 17.89 -13.82 -52.23
CA MET A 60 16.89 -12.81 -51.82
C MET A 60 16.17 -13.18 -50.50
N PHE A 61 16.05 -14.46 -50.15
CA PHE A 61 15.58 -14.90 -48.82
C PHE A 61 16.70 -15.00 -47.79
N GLY A 62 17.93 -15.34 -48.19
CA GLY A 62 19.12 -15.30 -47.32
C GLY A 62 19.58 -13.88 -46.98
N GLY A 63 19.13 -12.88 -47.74
CA GLY A 63 19.34 -11.45 -47.47
C GLY A 63 18.28 -10.78 -46.59
N VAL A 64 17.17 -11.46 -46.24
CA VAL A 64 16.14 -10.93 -45.31
C VAL A 64 16.24 -11.55 -43.91
N SER A 65 17.05 -12.61 -43.76
CA SER A 65 17.40 -13.18 -42.45
C SER A 65 18.53 -12.43 -41.71
N ALA A 66 19.01 -11.30 -42.24
CA ALA A 66 20.12 -10.52 -41.65
C ALA A 66 19.74 -9.12 -41.13
N LEU A 67 18.43 -8.83 -41.01
CA LEU A 67 17.90 -7.64 -40.36
C LEU A 67 16.66 -8.00 -39.52
N TRP A 68 16.73 -9.09 -38.77
CA TRP A 68 16.04 -9.17 -37.49
C TRP A 68 17.11 -8.80 -36.48
N ALA A 69 17.21 -7.51 -36.14
CA ALA A 69 17.67 -7.22 -34.79
C ALA A 69 16.65 -7.94 -33.91
N GLU A 70 17.04 -9.05 -33.26
CA GLU A 70 16.26 -9.58 -32.16
C GLU A 70 16.10 -8.40 -31.20
N SER A 71 14.92 -7.79 -31.20
CA SER A 71 14.59 -6.82 -30.17
C SER A 71 14.73 -7.57 -28.86
N GLU A 72 15.59 -7.09 -27.96
CA GLU A 72 15.76 -7.70 -26.66
C GLU A 72 14.38 -7.93 -26.00
N PRO A 73 14.20 -9.04 -25.27
CA PRO A 73 12.88 -9.39 -24.74
C PRO A 73 12.32 -8.26 -23.87
N LYS A 74 11.17 -7.73 -24.27
CA LYS A 74 10.43 -6.68 -23.57
C LYS A 74 9.22 -7.27 -22.87
N MET A 75 8.94 -6.81 -21.66
CA MET A 75 7.70 -7.12 -20.93
C MET A 75 6.81 -5.89 -20.93
N GLU A 76 5.59 -6.01 -21.43
CA GLU A 76 4.58 -4.94 -21.45
C GLU A 76 3.28 -5.43 -20.82
N LEU A 77 2.67 -4.63 -19.96
CA LEU A 77 1.39 -4.92 -19.32
C LEU A 77 0.48 -3.69 -19.32
N PHE A 78 -0.81 -3.94 -19.46
CA PHE A 78 -1.87 -2.97 -19.20
C PHE A 78 -2.70 -3.44 -18.01
N SER A 79 -3.19 -2.52 -17.19
CA SER A 79 -4.24 -2.81 -16.20
C SER A 79 -5.48 -3.41 -16.87
N PRO A 80 -6.35 -4.10 -16.12
CA PRO A 80 -7.60 -4.63 -16.64
C PRO A 80 -8.45 -3.61 -17.42
N ASP A 81 -8.57 -2.37 -16.92
CA ASP A 81 -9.32 -1.27 -17.56
C ASP A 81 -8.50 -0.50 -18.61
N GLY A 82 -7.20 -0.75 -18.70
CA GLY A 82 -6.26 -0.09 -19.62
C GLY A 82 -5.84 1.32 -19.19
N SER A 83 -6.18 1.77 -17.98
CA SER A 83 -5.76 3.06 -17.42
C SER A 83 -4.27 3.10 -17.11
N HIS A 84 -3.67 2.01 -16.67
CA HIS A 84 -2.24 1.92 -16.39
C HIS A 84 -1.53 1.06 -17.43
N TYR A 85 -0.34 1.48 -17.81
CA TYR A 85 0.56 0.72 -18.65
C TYR A 85 1.96 0.72 -18.05
N VAL A 86 2.65 -0.41 -18.12
CA VAL A 86 4.04 -0.54 -17.72
C VAL A 86 4.81 -1.32 -18.78
N SER A 87 6.06 -0.93 -18.99
CA SER A 87 6.99 -1.76 -19.74
C SER A 87 8.37 -1.83 -19.11
N PHE A 88 8.96 -3.03 -19.16
CA PHE A 88 10.32 -3.34 -18.76
C PHE A 88 11.12 -3.86 -19.95
N GLU A 89 12.36 -3.41 -20.08
CA GLU A 89 13.31 -3.87 -21.10
C GLU A 89 14.73 -3.76 -20.57
N VAL A 90 15.60 -4.68 -20.99
CA VAL A 90 17.04 -4.50 -20.81
C VAL A 90 17.54 -3.55 -21.89
N ARG A 91 18.44 -2.64 -21.49
CA ARG A 91 19.12 -1.72 -22.39
C ARG A 91 20.61 -1.86 -22.18
N ARG A 92 21.34 -1.96 -23.28
CA ARG A 92 22.80 -1.93 -23.23
C ARG A 92 23.30 -0.49 -23.05
N THR A 93 24.03 -0.25 -21.98
CA THR A 93 24.64 1.06 -21.67
C THR A 93 25.83 1.35 -22.58
N ALA A 94 26.28 2.61 -22.60
CA ALA A 94 27.47 3.01 -23.36
C ALA A 94 28.76 2.31 -22.88
N SER A 95 28.82 1.89 -21.62
CA SER A 95 29.91 1.08 -21.05
C SER A 95 29.81 -0.41 -21.42
N GLY A 96 28.76 -0.82 -22.14
CA GLY A 96 28.56 -2.18 -22.62
C GLY A 96 27.86 -3.11 -21.64
N THR A 97 27.42 -2.61 -20.47
CA THR A 97 26.66 -3.36 -19.46
C THR A 97 25.16 -3.39 -19.78
N ASN A 98 24.46 -4.38 -19.24
CA ASN A 98 23.00 -4.50 -19.34
C ASN A 98 22.34 -3.77 -18.17
N GLU A 99 21.42 -2.84 -18.45
CA GLU A 99 20.62 -2.16 -17.44
C GLU A 99 19.14 -2.47 -17.66
N LEU A 100 18.45 -2.98 -16.64
CA LEU A 100 17.01 -3.17 -16.69
C LEU A 100 16.32 -1.82 -16.45
N CYS A 101 15.54 -1.38 -17.43
CA CYS A 101 14.81 -0.11 -17.39
C CYS A 101 13.30 -0.35 -17.44
N TYR A 102 12.54 0.59 -16.88
CA TYR A 102 11.09 0.58 -16.93
C TYR A 102 10.49 1.97 -17.13
N ARG A 103 9.21 2.02 -17.51
CA ARG A 103 8.38 3.23 -17.55
C ARG A 103 6.95 2.89 -17.17
N VAL A 104 6.22 3.87 -16.65
CA VAL A 104 4.80 3.74 -16.30
C VAL A 104 4.01 4.91 -16.89
N ASP A 105 2.92 4.60 -17.56
CA ASP A 105 1.96 5.57 -18.10
C ASP A 105 0.61 5.42 -17.38
N TYR A 106 -0.06 6.53 -17.14
CA TYR A 106 -1.44 6.61 -16.66
C TYR A 106 -2.29 7.37 -17.67
N ARG A 107 -3.34 6.72 -18.19
CA ARG A 107 -4.23 7.21 -19.25
C ARG A 107 -3.49 7.78 -20.46
N GLY A 108 -2.42 7.10 -20.86
CA GLY A 108 -1.57 7.45 -21.99
C GLY A 108 -0.58 8.60 -21.75
N ALA A 109 -0.50 9.15 -20.54
CA ALA A 109 0.51 10.13 -20.15
C ALA A 109 1.58 9.50 -19.26
N PRO A 110 2.88 9.80 -19.45
CA PRO A 110 3.94 9.26 -18.61
C PRO A 110 3.83 9.80 -17.18
N VAL A 111 3.81 8.89 -16.20
CA VAL A 111 3.90 9.23 -14.77
C VAL A 111 5.27 8.89 -14.21
N ILE A 112 5.90 7.84 -14.73
CA ILE A 112 7.30 7.50 -14.54
C ILE A 112 7.94 7.35 -15.91
N GLU A 113 8.85 8.26 -16.25
CA GLU A 113 9.69 8.18 -17.45
C GLU A 113 10.71 7.04 -17.32
N THR A 114 11.48 6.77 -18.37
CA THR A 114 12.46 5.67 -18.38
C THR A 114 13.38 5.75 -17.15
N SER A 115 13.30 4.74 -16.29
CA SER A 115 13.97 4.65 -15.00
C SER A 115 14.64 3.29 -14.84
N ARG A 116 15.78 3.21 -14.14
CA ARG A 116 16.42 1.93 -13.80
C ARG A 116 15.56 1.15 -12.80
N ALA A 117 15.51 -0.16 -12.96
CA ALA A 117 15.06 -1.10 -11.95
C ALA A 117 16.22 -2.07 -11.67
N GLY A 118 16.57 -2.27 -10.40
CA GLY A 118 17.50 -3.33 -10.03
C GLY A 118 17.86 -3.38 -8.57
N LEU A 119 18.71 -4.34 -8.24
CA LEU A 119 19.34 -4.55 -6.95
C LEU A 119 20.85 -4.62 -7.13
N ASP A 120 21.58 -4.36 -6.06
CA ASP A 120 22.99 -4.72 -5.95
C ASP A 120 23.22 -5.74 -4.84
N MET A 121 24.23 -6.59 -5.00
CA MET A 121 24.53 -7.68 -4.06
C MET A 121 26.02 -7.86 -3.84
N ASP A 122 26.37 -8.25 -2.61
CA ASP A 122 27.74 -8.61 -2.20
C ASP A 122 27.80 -10.08 -1.80
N ASN A 123 27.92 -10.96 -2.80
CA ASN A 123 27.97 -12.41 -2.61
C ASN A 123 29.41 -12.96 -2.54
N ARG A 124 30.42 -12.10 -2.66
CA ARG A 124 31.82 -12.48 -2.87
C ARG A 124 32.36 -13.44 -1.81
N VAL A 125 32.09 -13.18 -0.53
CA VAL A 125 32.59 -14.03 0.57
C VAL A 125 32.10 -15.46 0.42
N TRP A 126 30.83 -15.61 0.03
CA TRP A 126 30.20 -16.90 -0.17
C TRP A 126 30.73 -17.59 -1.45
N GLU A 127 30.83 -16.86 -2.56
CA GLU A 127 31.38 -17.36 -3.83
C GLU A 127 32.80 -17.93 -3.65
N MET A 128 33.65 -17.19 -2.94
CA MET A 128 35.01 -17.62 -2.58
C MET A 128 35.01 -18.88 -1.72
N SER A 129 34.03 -19.01 -0.81
CA SER A 129 33.88 -20.18 0.07
C SER A 129 33.48 -21.44 -0.70
N LEU A 130 32.78 -21.27 -1.82
CA LEU A 130 32.48 -22.35 -2.76
C LEU A 130 33.61 -22.68 -3.76
N GLY A 131 34.72 -21.94 -3.72
CA GLY A 131 35.81 -22.10 -4.69
C GLY A 131 35.54 -21.47 -6.05
N VAL A 132 34.49 -20.64 -6.19
CA VAL A 132 34.21 -19.83 -7.38
C VAL A 132 35.04 -18.55 -7.29
N ARG A 133 36.34 -18.65 -7.62
CA ARG A 133 37.33 -17.56 -7.39
C ARG A 133 37.58 -16.68 -8.60
N ASP A 134 37.26 -17.17 -9.78
CA ASP A 134 37.56 -16.52 -11.06
C ASP A 134 36.34 -15.85 -11.69
N LEU A 135 35.23 -15.71 -10.95
CA LEU A 135 34.02 -15.04 -11.43
C LEU A 135 34.27 -13.53 -11.54
N GLU A 136 34.04 -12.98 -12.72
CA GLU A 136 34.11 -11.55 -12.96
C GLU A 136 33.09 -10.81 -12.08
N GLN A 137 33.55 -9.74 -11.42
CA GLN A 137 32.71 -8.94 -10.54
C GLN A 137 32.33 -7.66 -11.29
N PRO A 138 31.12 -7.58 -11.87
CA PRO A 138 30.66 -6.37 -12.54
C PRO A 138 30.52 -5.20 -11.56
N GLY A 139 30.41 -3.98 -12.09
CA GLY A 139 30.22 -2.77 -11.28
C GLY A 139 28.95 -2.78 -10.43
N CYS A 140 27.87 -3.36 -10.95
CA CYS A 140 26.68 -3.75 -10.20
C CYS A 140 26.34 -5.21 -10.50
N TRP A 141 25.84 -5.94 -9.50
CA TRP A 141 25.52 -7.36 -9.63
C TRP A 141 24.55 -7.68 -10.79
N MET A 142 23.62 -6.79 -11.14
CA MET A 142 22.68 -7.01 -12.25
C MET A 142 23.22 -6.61 -13.64
N ASP A 143 24.40 -5.97 -13.73
CA ASP A 143 24.91 -5.37 -14.98
C ASP A 143 25.24 -6.39 -16.09
N ASN A 144 25.28 -7.70 -15.76
CA ASN A 144 25.55 -8.79 -16.69
C ASN A 144 24.42 -9.85 -16.71
N MET A 145 23.20 -9.45 -16.33
CA MET A 145 22.02 -10.30 -16.48
C MET A 145 21.38 -10.13 -17.85
N ASP A 146 20.97 -11.26 -18.45
CA ASP A 146 20.21 -11.31 -19.68
C ASP A 146 18.76 -11.76 -19.39
N VAL A 147 17.81 -11.28 -20.19
CA VAL A 147 16.43 -11.76 -20.13
C VAL A 147 16.32 -13.12 -20.82
N ASP A 148 15.91 -14.13 -20.08
CA ASP A 148 15.68 -15.49 -20.59
C ASP A 148 14.31 -15.61 -21.27
N SER A 149 13.27 -15.10 -20.60
CA SER A 149 11.89 -15.20 -21.06
C SER A 149 10.96 -14.27 -20.28
N VAL A 150 9.77 -14.04 -20.82
CA VAL A 150 8.66 -13.37 -20.14
C VAL A 150 7.45 -14.32 -20.17
N THR A 151 6.87 -14.57 -19.01
CA THR A 151 5.61 -15.33 -18.89
C THR A 151 4.49 -14.40 -18.48
N TYR A 152 3.39 -14.42 -19.24
CA TYR A 152 2.16 -13.73 -18.91
C TYR A 152 1.20 -14.68 -18.23
N HIS A 153 0.63 -14.25 -17.11
CA HIS A 153 -0.29 -15.07 -16.34
C HIS A 153 -1.75 -14.75 -16.72
N PRO A 154 -2.70 -15.67 -16.47
CA PRO A 154 -4.12 -15.37 -16.59
C PRO A 154 -4.52 -14.16 -15.75
N LEU A 155 -5.58 -13.45 -16.17
CA LEU A 155 -6.20 -12.39 -15.38
C LEU A 155 -6.54 -12.92 -13.98
N HIS A 156 -6.10 -12.21 -12.95
CA HIS A 156 -6.52 -12.47 -11.58
C HIS A 156 -7.70 -11.56 -11.25
N ASP A 157 -8.75 -12.13 -10.67
CA ASP A 157 -9.98 -11.43 -10.28
C ASP A 157 -10.63 -12.17 -9.11
N GLU A 158 -10.30 -11.75 -7.90
CA GLU A 158 -10.84 -12.33 -6.68
C GLU A 158 -11.44 -11.23 -5.79
N ILE A 159 -12.38 -11.63 -4.94
CA ILE A 159 -12.95 -10.78 -3.90
C ILE A 159 -12.64 -11.44 -2.56
N TRP A 160 -12.14 -10.64 -1.62
CA TRP A 160 -11.90 -11.06 -0.26
C TRP A 160 -12.49 -10.05 0.73
N ASN A 161 -12.78 -10.52 1.95
CA ASN A 161 -13.37 -9.70 2.99
C ASN A 161 -12.33 -9.55 4.12
N PRO A 162 -11.81 -8.34 4.36
CA PRO A 162 -10.92 -8.14 5.49
C PRO A 162 -11.66 -8.34 6.81
N LEU A 163 -10.94 -8.74 7.86
CA LEU A 163 -11.54 -8.89 9.19
C LEU A 163 -12.05 -7.53 9.72
N TYR A 164 -11.31 -6.48 9.40
CA TYR A 164 -11.67 -5.08 9.59
C TYR A 164 -10.97 -4.25 8.53
N GLY A 165 -11.48 -3.05 8.26
CA GLY A 165 -10.86 -2.19 7.26
C GLY A 165 -11.60 -0.87 7.09
N GLU A 166 -11.11 -0.10 6.12
CA GLU A 166 -11.82 1.03 5.53
C GLU A 166 -12.96 0.56 4.61
N ARG A 167 -12.93 -0.73 4.24
CA ARG A 167 -13.90 -1.43 3.42
C ARG A 167 -14.20 -2.81 4.00
N SER A 168 -15.41 -3.29 3.73
CA SER A 168 -15.84 -4.65 4.08
C SER A 168 -15.60 -5.68 2.97
N VAL A 169 -15.38 -5.20 1.74
CA VAL A 169 -15.17 -6.00 0.53
C VAL A 169 -14.04 -5.37 -0.26
N VAL A 170 -13.01 -6.16 -0.57
CA VAL A 170 -11.86 -5.74 -1.37
C VAL A 170 -11.75 -6.66 -2.58
N ARG A 171 -11.49 -6.07 -3.76
CA ARG A 171 -11.27 -6.80 -5.01
C ARG A 171 -9.78 -6.82 -5.32
N ASP A 172 -9.24 -8.01 -5.58
CA ASP A 172 -7.88 -8.21 -6.07
C ASP A 172 -7.98 -8.51 -7.58
N HIS A 173 -7.79 -7.48 -8.41
CA HIS A 173 -8.04 -7.54 -9.85
C HIS A 173 -6.87 -6.95 -10.63
N TYR A 174 -6.08 -7.80 -11.28
CA TYR A 174 -4.86 -7.38 -11.97
C TYR A 174 -4.47 -8.30 -13.13
N ARG A 175 -3.69 -7.74 -14.05
CA ARG A 175 -2.89 -8.54 -14.99
C ARG A 175 -1.46 -8.66 -14.47
N SER A 176 -0.81 -9.80 -14.69
CA SER A 176 0.55 -10.01 -14.21
C SER A 176 1.44 -10.71 -15.23
N ALA A 177 2.74 -10.50 -15.06
CA ALA A 177 3.78 -11.18 -15.80
C ALA A 177 5.02 -11.37 -14.93
N THR A 178 5.84 -12.34 -15.30
CA THR A 178 7.14 -12.60 -14.71
C THR A 178 8.20 -12.56 -15.79
N MET A 179 9.19 -11.67 -15.64
CA MET A 179 10.40 -11.65 -16.46
C MET A 179 11.48 -12.47 -15.75
N TYR A 180 12.03 -13.48 -16.42
CA TYR A 180 13.08 -14.34 -15.90
C TYR A 180 14.43 -13.86 -16.42
N LEU A 181 15.37 -13.60 -15.51
CA LEU A 181 16.72 -13.16 -15.83
C LEU A 181 17.75 -14.14 -15.25
N SER A 182 18.88 -14.28 -15.95
CA SER A 182 20.02 -15.02 -15.44
C SER A 182 21.34 -14.44 -15.91
N LYS A 183 22.40 -14.73 -15.17
CA LYS A 183 23.78 -14.42 -15.58
C LYS A 183 24.32 -15.49 -16.52
N LYS A 184 25.00 -15.08 -17.59
CA LYS A 184 25.65 -15.97 -18.58
C LYS A 184 27.15 -16.11 -18.38
N ASP A 185 27.59 -16.00 -17.12
CA ASP A 185 29.01 -16.04 -16.71
C ASP A 185 29.41 -17.35 -16.00
N GLY A 186 28.52 -18.34 -15.97
CA GLY A 186 28.74 -19.62 -15.30
C GLY A 186 28.49 -19.61 -13.79
N SER A 187 28.02 -18.50 -13.23
CA SER A 187 27.62 -18.42 -11.81
C SER A 187 26.32 -19.17 -11.50
N ASP A 188 25.45 -19.39 -12.50
CA ASP A 188 24.09 -19.92 -12.36
C ASP A 188 23.11 -18.99 -11.60
N TYR A 189 23.47 -17.72 -11.37
CA TYR A 189 22.57 -16.75 -10.72
C TYR A 189 21.33 -16.44 -11.57
N ARG A 190 20.19 -16.36 -10.87
CA ARG A 190 18.88 -16.08 -11.44
C ARG A 190 18.15 -15.00 -10.63
N LEU A 191 17.28 -14.28 -11.30
CA LEU A 191 16.39 -13.28 -10.72
C LEU A 191 15.07 -13.31 -11.51
N ASN A 192 13.95 -13.30 -10.81
CA ASN A 192 12.64 -13.13 -11.43
C ASN A 192 12.13 -11.73 -11.08
N MET A 193 11.67 -10.98 -12.05
CA MET A 193 10.92 -9.75 -11.82
C MET A 193 9.43 -10.05 -11.95
N GLU A 194 8.71 -9.92 -10.84
CA GLU A 194 7.26 -10.11 -10.78
C GLU A 194 6.57 -8.75 -10.90
N VAL A 195 5.60 -8.64 -11.81
CA VAL A 195 4.85 -7.40 -12.06
C VAL A 195 3.36 -7.67 -12.03
N ARG A 196 2.62 -6.78 -11.37
CA ARG A 196 1.15 -6.73 -11.36
C ARG A 196 0.70 -5.33 -11.78
N ALA A 197 -0.23 -5.27 -12.73
CA ALA A 197 -0.89 -4.06 -13.18
C ALA A 197 -2.34 -4.07 -12.71
N TYR A 198 -2.64 -3.22 -11.74
CA TYR A 198 -3.94 -2.94 -11.17
C TYR A 198 -4.55 -1.69 -11.84
N ASP A 199 -5.87 -1.51 -11.71
CA ASP A 199 -6.51 -0.27 -12.17
C ASP A 199 -6.12 0.91 -11.25
N GLU A 200 -5.67 0.61 -10.03
CA GLU A 200 -5.17 1.54 -9.01
C GLU A 200 -3.69 1.92 -9.17
N GLY A 201 -2.89 1.11 -9.87
CA GLY A 201 -1.45 1.31 -9.97
C GLY A 201 -0.65 0.11 -10.49
N ILE A 202 0.67 0.30 -10.59
CA ILE A 202 1.62 -0.75 -10.97
C ILE A 202 2.41 -1.18 -9.74
N ALA A 203 2.53 -2.49 -9.54
CA ALA A 203 3.35 -3.07 -8.50
C ALA A 203 4.38 -4.03 -9.08
N PHE A 204 5.63 -3.96 -8.62
CA PHE A 204 6.65 -4.94 -8.99
C PHE A 204 7.62 -5.24 -7.85
N ARG A 205 8.25 -6.42 -7.91
CA ARG A 205 9.30 -6.85 -6.96
C ARG A 205 10.30 -7.78 -7.63
N TYR A 206 11.41 -8.01 -6.93
CA TYR A 206 12.40 -8.98 -7.35
C TYR A 206 12.30 -10.24 -6.49
N PHE A 207 12.17 -11.39 -7.14
CA PHE A 207 12.16 -12.70 -6.51
C PHE A 207 13.48 -13.41 -6.81
N LEU A 208 14.14 -13.88 -5.76
CA LEU A 208 15.39 -14.62 -5.79
C LEU A 208 15.05 -16.11 -5.67
N PRO A 209 15.03 -16.86 -6.79
CA PRO A 209 14.80 -18.30 -6.74
C PRO A 209 15.95 -19.03 -6.05
N GLU A 210 15.69 -20.27 -5.63
CA GLU A 210 16.73 -21.16 -5.10
C GLU A 210 17.90 -21.30 -6.09
N HIS A 211 19.10 -21.00 -5.62
CA HIS A 211 20.30 -21.15 -6.41
C HIS A 211 20.87 -22.58 -6.26
N PRO A 212 21.28 -23.26 -7.35
CA PRO A 212 21.64 -24.68 -7.32
C PRO A 212 22.82 -25.03 -6.40
N LYS A 213 23.65 -24.03 -6.10
CA LYS A 213 24.83 -24.18 -5.24
C LYS A 213 24.80 -23.24 -4.04
N ALA A 214 23.91 -22.24 -4.02
CA ALA A 214 23.95 -21.13 -3.08
C ALA A 214 22.65 -21.00 -2.33
N ILE A 215 22.76 -20.64 -1.07
CA ILE A 215 21.59 -20.41 -0.23
C ILE A 215 21.59 -19.00 0.34
N PHE A 216 22.71 -18.27 0.33
CA PHE A 216 22.83 -16.94 0.93
C PHE A 216 22.99 -15.86 -0.13
N HIS A 217 22.21 -14.79 -0.01
CA HIS A 217 22.40 -13.56 -0.76
C HIS A 217 22.45 -12.38 0.21
N LYS A 218 23.32 -11.42 -0.09
CA LYS A 218 23.40 -10.16 0.66
C LYS A 218 23.08 -9.01 -0.26
N VAL A 219 21.85 -8.50 -0.16
CA VAL A 219 21.40 -7.33 -0.91
C VAL A 219 21.94 -6.08 -0.25
N THR A 220 22.71 -5.29 -0.99
CA THR A 220 23.41 -4.11 -0.48
C THR A 220 22.78 -2.80 -0.94
N ALA A 221 22.03 -2.82 -2.05
CA ALA A 221 21.32 -1.66 -2.54
C ALA A 221 20.07 -2.03 -3.34
N ASP A 222 19.09 -1.14 -3.28
CA ASP A 222 17.96 -1.07 -4.21
C ASP A 222 18.26 0.05 -5.20
N LEU A 223 18.47 -0.31 -6.46
CA LEU A 223 18.88 0.61 -7.52
C LEU A 223 17.70 1.16 -8.32
N THR A 224 16.48 0.98 -7.80
CA THR A 224 15.27 1.44 -8.49
C THR A 224 15.20 2.97 -8.50
N GLU A 225 15.02 3.52 -9.69
CA GLU A 225 14.82 4.94 -9.95
C GLU A 225 13.33 5.25 -10.23
N TYR A 226 12.97 6.51 -10.02
CA TYR A 226 11.65 7.07 -10.34
C TYR A 226 11.85 8.44 -11.00
N THR A 227 11.99 8.46 -12.32
CA THR A 227 12.09 9.70 -13.10
C THR A 227 10.70 10.25 -13.37
N PHE A 228 10.42 11.42 -12.85
CA PHE A 228 9.14 12.10 -13.05
C PHE A 228 9.23 13.12 -14.19
N PRO A 229 8.09 13.45 -14.83
CA PRO A 229 7.99 14.62 -15.70
C PRO A 229 8.57 15.88 -15.04
N SER A 230 9.18 16.75 -15.84
CA SER A 230 9.73 18.02 -15.34
C SER A 230 8.65 18.86 -14.64
N PHE A 231 9.05 19.62 -13.61
CA PHE A 231 8.16 20.43 -12.76
C PHE A 231 7.24 19.65 -11.82
N SER A 232 7.45 18.33 -11.66
CA SER A 232 6.76 17.57 -10.62
C SER A 232 7.18 18.02 -9.22
N MET A 233 6.21 18.07 -8.31
CA MET A 233 6.36 18.55 -6.93
C MET A 233 5.91 17.46 -5.96
N ALA A 234 6.65 17.25 -4.88
CA ALA A 234 6.37 16.20 -3.90
C ALA A 234 6.05 16.80 -2.53
N TRP A 235 5.11 16.17 -1.83
CA TRP A 235 4.89 16.35 -0.40
C TRP A 235 5.85 15.44 0.36
N THR A 236 6.82 16.03 1.04
CA THR A 236 7.95 15.31 1.62
C THR A 236 8.05 15.46 3.12
N GLU A 237 8.46 14.40 3.80
CA GLU A 237 8.75 14.40 5.23
C GLU A 237 9.98 13.50 5.47
N GLN A 238 10.88 13.89 6.37
CA GLN A 238 12.18 13.21 6.51
C GLN A 238 12.12 11.97 7.43
N TRP A 239 11.19 11.97 8.39
CA TRP A 239 10.87 10.86 9.28
C TRP A 239 9.36 10.83 9.53
N ALA A 240 8.84 9.78 10.18
CA ALA A 240 7.41 9.45 10.15
C ALA A 240 6.53 10.48 10.86
N GLN A 241 7.13 11.25 11.78
CA GLN A 241 6.48 12.33 12.53
C GLN A 241 7.01 13.71 12.15
N ALA A 242 7.64 13.87 10.98
CA ALA A 242 8.10 15.17 10.54
C ALA A 242 6.93 16.04 10.02
N LYS A 243 7.17 17.34 9.95
CA LYS A 243 6.28 18.23 9.17
C LYS A 243 6.54 18.02 7.68
N PHE A 244 5.49 18.20 6.89
CA PHE A 244 5.58 18.13 5.44
C PHE A 244 6.14 19.42 4.84
N GLU A 245 6.97 19.25 3.82
CA GLU A 245 7.40 20.29 2.88
C GLU A 245 6.83 19.97 1.49
N TYR A 246 6.63 20.98 0.65
CA TYR A 246 6.20 20.80 -0.74
C TYR A 246 7.30 21.29 -1.68
N LEU A 247 8.05 20.34 -2.25
CA LEU A 247 9.33 20.58 -2.90
C LEU A 247 9.36 20.05 -4.33
N PRO A 248 10.06 20.71 -5.27
CA PRO A 248 10.43 20.09 -6.53
C PRO A 248 11.27 18.83 -6.27
N ILE A 249 11.12 17.80 -7.12
CA ILE A 249 11.88 16.52 -6.98
C ILE A 249 13.38 16.76 -6.79
N SER A 250 13.99 17.65 -7.57
CA SER A 250 15.43 17.97 -7.49
C SER A 250 15.90 18.60 -6.18
N SER A 251 14.96 19.13 -5.38
CA SER A 251 15.25 19.84 -4.13
C SER A 251 15.23 18.93 -2.91
N ILE A 252 14.93 17.64 -3.07
CA ILE A 252 14.88 16.65 -1.98
C ILE A 252 16.31 16.22 -1.64
N LYS A 253 16.96 16.92 -0.70
CA LYS A 253 18.38 16.72 -0.33
C LYS A 253 18.62 15.70 0.75
N HIS A 254 17.58 15.33 1.49
CA HIS A 254 17.62 14.30 2.53
C HIS A 254 16.66 13.18 2.18
N SER A 255 16.90 11.98 2.73
CA SER A 255 15.99 10.86 2.54
C SER A 255 14.62 11.16 3.14
N VAL A 256 13.57 10.87 2.40
CA VAL A 256 12.17 11.13 2.77
C VAL A 256 11.37 9.84 2.85
N GLU A 257 10.33 9.86 3.68
CA GLU A 257 9.46 8.72 3.95
C GLU A 257 8.56 8.35 2.76
N ARG A 258 7.96 7.17 2.90
CA ARG A 258 6.81 6.72 2.10
C ARG A 258 5.56 6.76 2.97
N ALA A 259 4.36 6.98 2.46
CA ALA A 259 3.97 7.26 1.09
C ALA A 259 4.47 8.63 0.62
N LEU A 260 5.15 8.67 -0.52
CA LEU A 260 5.57 9.92 -1.14
C LEU A 260 4.55 10.31 -2.21
N THR A 261 3.84 11.42 -2.00
CA THR A 261 2.83 11.89 -2.95
C THR A 261 3.38 13.00 -3.82
N VAL A 262 3.21 12.86 -5.13
CA VAL A 262 3.76 13.74 -6.15
C VAL A 262 2.62 14.30 -7.00
N GLU A 263 2.58 15.61 -7.13
CA GLU A 263 1.75 16.33 -8.09
C GLU A 263 2.53 16.49 -9.39
N LEU A 264 1.96 15.98 -10.48
CA LEU A 264 2.52 16.07 -11.82
C LEU A 264 2.05 17.34 -12.54
N PRO A 265 2.85 17.86 -13.48
CA PRO A 265 2.36 18.88 -14.40
C PRO A 265 1.10 18.39 -15.13
N GLY A 266 0.05 19.22 -15.16
CA GLY A 266 -1.24 18.85 -15.75
C GLY A 266 -2.25 18.25 -14.75
N GLY A 267 -1.94 18.23 -13.46
CA GLY A 267 -2.91 17.96 -12.38
C GLY A 267 -3.20 16.49 -12.11
N LYS A 268 -2.30 15.58 -12.52
CA LYS A 268 -2.33 14.16 -12.12
C LYS A 268 -1.52 13.95 -10.86
N TRP A 269 -1.86 12.92 -10.11
CA TRP A 269 -1.25 12.61 -8.82
C TRP A 269 -0.63 11.22 -8.84
N VAL A 270 0.51 11.06 -8.19
CA VAL A 270 1.22 9.78 -8.02
C VAL A 270 1.50 9.57 -6.54
N ALA A 271 1.36 8.34 -6.06
CA ALA A 271 1.89 7.93 -4.77
C ALA A 271 2.91 6.80 -4.96
N LEU A 272 4.08 6.95 -4.35
CA LEU A 272 5.07 5.88 -4.21
C LEU A 272 4.93 5.26 -2.82
N VAL A 273 4.56 3.98 -2.79
CA VAL A 273 4.41 3.18 -1.56
C VAL A 273 5.08 1.82 -1.74
N ASP A 274 5.26 1.11 -0.63
CA ASP A 274 5.68 -0.29 -0.64
C ASP A 274 4.62 -1.16 0.04
N ALA A 275 4.60 -2.44 -0.31
CA ALA A 275 3.76 -3.45 0.33
C ALA A 275 4.56 -4.73 0.62
N ASP A 276 4.11 -5.53 1.60
CA ASP A 276 4.77 -6.77 2.01
C ASP A 276 6.22 -6.52 2.50
N VAL A 277 6.39 -5.47 3.32
CA VAL A 277 7.70 -5.14 3.93
C VAL A 277 7.87 -5.95 5.20
N ASP A 278 8.00 -7.27 5.05
CA ASP A 278 8.36 -8.22 6.09
C ASP A 278 9.75 -8.79 5.81
N ASP A 279 10.52 -9.07 6.86
CA ASP A 279 11.93 -9.52 6.77
C ASP A 279 12.81 -8.67 5.81
N TRP A 280 12.56 -7.35 5.77
CA TRP A 280 13.26 -6.41 4.89
C TRP A 280 13.52 -5.09 5.61
N CYS A 281 14.58 -4.36 5.23
CA CYS A 281 14.87 -3.06 5.84
C CYS A 281 13.94 -1.95 5.34
N LEU A 282 13.81 -0.88 6.14
CA LEU A 282 13.20 0.37 5.68
C LEU A 282 13.94 0.89 4.44
N THR A 283 13.17 1.32 3.45
CA THR A 283 13.68 1.99 2.25
C THR A 283 12.99 3.35 2.11
N LYS A 284 13.78 4.37 1.77
CA LYS A 284 13.35 5.77 1.61
C LYS A 284 13.65 6.26 0.20
N PHE A 285 13.31 7.51 -0.09
CA PHE A 285 13.63 8.16 -1.37
C PHE A 285 14.52 9.38 -1.18
N VAL A 286 15.41 9.66 -2.13
CA VAL A 286 16.16 10.93 -2.22
C VAL A 286 16.33 11.32 -3.69
N ALA A 287 16.52 12.60 -3.98
CA ALA A 287 16.81 13.05 -5.34
C ALA A 287 18.14 12.46 -5.84
N SER A 288 18.15 11.99 -7.08
CA SER A 288 19.37 11.57 -7.77
C SER A 288 20.29 12.77 -8.00
N GLU A 289 21.58 12.60 -7.68
CA GLU A 289 22.62 13.57 -8.04
C GLU A 289 23.00 13.52 -9.53
N LYS A 290 22.67 12.41 -10.20
CA LYS A 290 23.14 12.09 -11.56
C LYS A 290 22.08 12.35 -12.63
N LYS A 291 20.80 12.26 -12.28
CA LYS A 291 19.69 12.30 -13.23
C LYS A 291 18.63 13.28 -12.74
N ALA A 292 18.32 14.28 -13.58
CA ALA A 292 17.34 15.31 -13.24
C ALA A 292 15.94 14.70 -13.00
N ASN A 293 15.15 15.34 -12.13
CA ASN A 293 13.78 14.95 -11.79
C ASN A 293 13.61 13.47 -11.41
N THR A 294 14.66 12.86 -10.86
CA THR A 294 14.67 11.44 -10.54
C THR A 294 14.85 11.24 -9.05
N LEU A 295 14.05 10.35 -8.46
CA LEU A 295 14.30 9.80 -7.13
C LEU A 295 15.01 8.46 -7.23
N VAL A 296 15.86 8.16 -6.25
CA VAL A 296 16.47 6.85 -6.04
C VAL A 296 16.02 6.26 -4.71
N SER A 297 15.92 4.94 -4.65
CA SER A 297 15.72 4.20 -3.41
C SER A 297 16.95 4.29 -2.50
N VAL A 298 16.73 4.39 -1.19
CA VAL A 298 17.78 4.39 -0.16
C VAL A 298 17.43 3.34 0.89
N MET A 299 18.14 2.20 0.87
CA MET A 299 18.03 1.17 1.91
C MET A 299 18.70 1.62 3.20
N TYR A 300 18.04 1.39 4.34
CA TYR A 300 18.59 1.74 5.65
C TYR A 300 19.78 0.85 6.04
N SER A 301 19.75 -0.44 5.67
CA SER A 301 20.83 -1.39 5.88
C SER A 301 20.88 -2.42 4.75
N PRO A 302 21.98 -3.16 4.58
CA PRO A 302 21.95 -4.41 3.82
C PRO A 302 20.92 -5.39 4.38
N VAL A 303 20.50 -6.33 3.53
CA VAL A 303 19.54 -7.40 3.85
C VAL A 303 20.21 -8.74 3.52
N ASP A 304 20.35 -9.60 4.53
CA ASP A 304 20.93 -10.94 4.41
C ASP A 304 19.81 -11.97 4.30
N VAL A 305 19.64 -12.61 3.15
CA VAL A 305 18.50 -13.49 2.87
C VAL A 305 18.93 -14.90 2.50
N VAL A 306 18.06 -15.84 2.80
CA VAL A 306 18.15 -17.23 2.36
C VAL A 306 17.15 -17.47 1.24
N THR A 307 17.60 -18.01 0.10
CA THR A 307 16.70 -18.29 -1.03
C THR A 307 15.80 -19.50 -0.74
N TYR A 308 14.56 -19.53 -1.23
CA TYR A 308 13.92 -18.49 -2.04
C TYR A 308 13.41 -17.31 -1.19
N CYS A 309 13.46 -16.11 -1.73
CA CYS A 309 12.90 -14.92 -1.09
C CYS A 309 12.47 -13.88 -2.11
N ALA A 310 11.70 -12.88 -1.68
CA ALA A 310 11.30 -11.75 -2.51
C ALA A 310 11.61 -10.44 -1.79
N THR A 311 11.91 -9.39 -2.56
CA THR A 311 11.87 -8.03 -2.00
C THR A 311 10.42 -7.63 -1.74
N PRO A 312 10.19 -6.60 -0.91
CA PRO A 312 8.88 -5.96 -0.85
C PRO A 312 8.44 -5.46 -2.24
N TRP A 313 7.14 -5.35 -2.42
CA TRP A 313 6.54 -4.74 -3.59
C TRP A 313 6.84 -3.25 -3.59
N LYS A 314 7.29 -2.74 -4.74
CA LYS A 314 7.31 -1.31 -5.06
C LYS A 314 6.04 -0.98 -5.79
N VAL A 315 5.32 0.02 -5.33
CA VAL A 315 3.98 0.35 -5.83
C VAL A 315 3.96 1.80 -6.28
N ILE A 316 3.54 1.99 -7.53
CA ILE A 316 3.37 3.29 -8.18
C ILE A 316 1.88 3.43 -8.49
N MET A 317 1.18 4.18 -7.65
CA MET A 317 -0.23 4.50 -7.84
C MET A 317 -0.35 5.79 -8.65
N ALA A 318 -1.36 5.91 -9.50
CA ALA A 318 -1.67 7.17 -10.18
C ALA A 318 -3.18 7.44 -10.19
N ALA A 319 -3.55 8.72 -10.11
CA ALA A 319 -4.94 9.12 -10.10
C ALA A 319 -5.19 10.53 -10.65
N ASP A 320 -6.47 10.84 -10.88
CA ASP A 320 -6.90 12.17 -11.34
C ASP A 320 -7.00 13.18 -10.20
N ARG A 321 -7.38 12.73 -9.00
CA ARG A 321 -7.49 13.57 -7.80
C ARG A 321 -6.62 12.97 -6.68
N PRO A 322 -6.10 13.79 -5.76
CA PRO A 322 -5.30 13.27 -4.65
C PRO A 322 -6.12 12.37 -3.72
N GLY A 323 -7.42 12.64 -3.57
CA GLY A 323 -8.31 11.79 -2.78
C GLY A 323 -8.51 10.38 -3.33
N ASP A 324 -8.41 10.22 -4.67
CA ASP A 324 -8.55 8.91 -5.32
C ASP A 324 -7.36 8.00 -4.94
N LEU A 325 -6.16 8.56 -4.70
CA LEU A 325 -5.01 7.78 -4.21
C LEU A 325 -5.31 7.11 -2.85
N LEU A 326 -6.01 7.82 -1.95
CA LEU A 326 -6.44 7.26 -0.67
C LEU A 326 -7.53 6.20 -0.87
N GLU A 327 -8.51 6.45 -1.74
CA GLU A 327 -9.56 5.47 -2.01
C GLU A 327 -9.06 4.18 -2.67
N HIS A 328 -7.92 4.25 -3.37
CA HIS A 328 -7.29 3.14 -4.08
C HIS A 328 -6.21 2.41 -3.24
N ASN A 329 -6.06 2.74 -1.95
CA ASN A 329 -4.98 2.19 -1.11
C ASN A 329 -5.12 0.68 -0.81
N ASP A 330 -6.26 0.05 -1.13
CA ASP A 330 -6.47 -1.39 -1.01
C ASP A 330 -5.46 -2.22 -1.82
N ILE A 331 -4.83 -1.63 -2.87
CA ILE A 331 -3.72 -2.24 -3.59
C ILE A 331 -2.59 -2.69 -2.66
N ILE A 332 -2.32 -1.93 -1.58
CA ILE A 332 -1.29 -2.28 -0.59
C ILE A 332 -1.68 -3.57 0.12
N GLN A 333 -2.94 -3.71 0.52
CA GLN A 333 -3.45 -4.92 1.15
C GLN A 333 -3.41 -6.10 0.16
N ASN A 334 -3.87 -5.92 -1.08
CA ASN A 334 -3.88 -6.94 -2.14
C ASN A 334 -2.50 -7.58 -2.40
N LEU A 335 -1.43 -6.83 -2.15
CA LEU A 335 -0.05 -7.27 -2.33
C LEU A 335 0.55 -8.04 -1.14
N ASN A 336 -0.14 -8.08 0.00
CA ASN A 336 0.27 -8.85 1.18
C ASN A 336 -0.34 -10.27 1.19
N PRO A 337 0.30 -11.24 1.87
CA PRO A 337 -0.31 -12.55 2.10
C PRO A 337 -1.68 -12.47 2.79
N ALA A 338 -2.48 -13.53 2.63
CA ALA A 338 -3.73 -13.69 3.37
C ALA A 338 -3.47 -13.88 4.88
N CYS A 339 -4.52 -13.69 5.69
CA CYS A 339 -4.47 -13.86 7.15
C CYS A 339 -3.90 -15.23 7.56
N GLN A 340 -2.92 -15.23 8.48
CA GLN A 340 -2.28 -16.43 9.01
C GLN A 340 -2.76 -16.81 10.42
N ILE A 341 -3.65 -16.02 11.02
CA ILE A 341 -4.25 -16.30 12.33
C ILE A 341 -5.60 -17.01 12.11
N VAL A 342 -5.63 -18.34 12.30
CA VAL A 342 -6.79 -19.19 11.99
C VAL A 342 -8.06 -18.77 12.74
N ASP A 343 -7.93 -18.37 14.01
CA ASP A 343 -9.03 -18.02 14.90
C ASP A 343 -9.21 -16.50 15.06
N ALA A 344 -8.62 -15.67 14.19
CA ALA A 344 -8.59 -14.21 14.33
C ALA A 344 -9.97 -13.60 14.65
N ALA A 345 -11.01 -14.05 13.95
CA ALA A 345 -12.37 -13.54 14.11
C ALA A 345 -12.98 -13.76 15.51
N GLN A 346 -12.41 -14.64 16.33
CA GLN A 346 -12.92 -14.94 17.68
C GLN A 346 -12.48 -13.89 18.71
N TRP A 347 -11.34 -13.25 18.51
CA TRP A 347 -10.67 -12.45 19.53
C TRP A 347 -10.11 -11.11 19.06
N VAL A 348 -9.76 -10.97 17.78
CA VAL A 348 -9.28 -9.70 17.23
C VAL A 348 -10.46 -8.75 17.10
N LYS A 349 -10.50 -7.74 17.98
CA LYS A 349 -11.60 -6.78 18.09
C LYS A 349 -11.09 -5.35 17.97
N PRO A 350 -11.37 -4.66 16.85
CA PRO A 350 -11.21 -3.21 16.73
C PRO A 350 -12.10 -2.47 17.74
N GLY A 351 -11.72 -1.24 18.08
CA GLY A 351 -12.52 -0.40 18.98
C GLY A 351 -11.84 0.91 19.34
N LYS A 352 -12.51 1.68 20.19
CA LYS A 352 -11.95 2.93 20.75
C LYS A 352 -11.17 2.64 22.02
N ILE A 353 -10.15 3.45 22.30
CA ILE A 353 -9.33 3.33 23.52
C ILE A 353 -9.09 4.69 24.16
N MET A 354 -9.13 4.74 25.49
CA MET A 354 -8.75 5.91 26.29
C MET A 354 -7.53 5.60 27.16
N ARG A 355 -6.63 6.57 27.29
CA ARG A 355 -5.47 6.45 28.18
C ARG A 355 -5.84 6.78 29.63
N GLU A 356 -5.36 5.96 30.57
CA GLU A 356 -5.32 6.27 32.00
C GLU A 356 -4.04 7.07 32.32
N VAL A 357 -4.17 8.23 32.98
CA VAL A 357 -3.07 9.20 33.17
C VAL A 357 -2.65 9.42 34.63
N THR A 358 -3.38 8.89 35.61
CA THR A 358 -3.07 9.07 37.04
C THR A 358 -2.09 8.03 37.57
N MET A 359 -1.98 6.86 36.91
CA MET A 359 -1.16 5.73 37.34
C MET A 359 -1.54 5.21 38.74
N THR A 360 -2.84 5.25 39.06
CA THR A 360 -3.40 4.76 40.33
C THR A 360 -4.57 3.83 40.08
N THR A 361 -4.78 2.88 41.01
CA THR A 361 -5.92 1.95 40.95
C THR A 361 -7.24 2.69 40.83
N GLU A 362 -7.50 3.71 41.67
CA GLU A 362 -8.80 4.40 41.64
C GLU A 362 -8.99 5.27 40.38
N GLY A 363 -7.93 5.89 39.85
CA GLY A 363 -8.04 6.61 38.56
C GLY A 363 -8.32 5.67 37.39
N ALA A 364 -7.80 4.44 37.45
CA ALA A 364 -8.15 3.39 36.50
C ALA A 364 -9.61 2.95 36.62
N ILE A 365 -10.15 2.80 37.84
CA ILE A 365 -11.57 2.50 38.06
C ILE A 365 -12.46 3.62 37.48
N GLU A 366 -12.13 4.89 37.76
CA GLU A 366 -12.84 6.04 37.19
C GLU A 366 -12.78 6.07 35.65
N THR A 367 -11.62 5.74 35.08
CA THR A 367 -11.43 5.69 33.62
C THR A 367 -12.21 4.52 33.00
N VAL A 368 -12.24 3.35 33.64
CA VAL A 368 -13.08 2.22 33.22
C VAL A 368 -14.56 2.59 33.24
N ASP A 369 -15.04 3.26 34.28
CA ASP A 369 -16.44 3.68 34.36
C ASP A 369 -16.78 4.70 33.26
N PHE A 370 -15.89 5.65 32.99
CA PHE A 370 -16.04 6.58 31.86
C PHE A 370 -16.10 5.83 30.53
N CYS A 371 -15.15 4.91 30.29
CA CYS A 371 -15.12 4.10 29.09
C CYS A 371 -16.41 3.31 28.88
N ALA A 372 -16.91 2.65 29.93
CA ALA A 372 -18.15 1.88 29.87
C ALA A 372 -19.37 2.77 29.59
N ASN A 373 -19.45 3.94 30.21
CA ASN A 373 -20.55 4.88 30.03
C ASN A 373 -20.57 5.53 28.63
N HIS A 374 -19.42 5.62 27.96
CA HIS A 374 -19.27 6.28 26.65
C HIS A 374 -18.91 5.31 25.51
N HIS A 375 -19.20 4.01 25.69
CA HIS A 375 -18.99 2.97 24.67
C HIS A 375 -17.55 2.89 24.13
N ILE A 376 -16.56 3.09 25.00
CA ILE A 376 -15.13 2.92 24.71
C ILE A 376 -14.71 1.54 25.24
N PRO A 377 -14.47 0.55 24.37
CA PRO A 377 -14.24 -0.83 24.81
C PRO A 377 -12.86 -1.05 25.46
N TYR A 378 -11.94 -0.08 25.41
CA TYR A 378 -10.58 -0.26 25.89
C TYR A 378 -10.07 0.90 26.76
N MET A 379 -9.18 0.55 27.68
CA MET A 379 -8.37 1.49 28.45
C MET A 379 -6.89 1.09 28.32
N LEU A 380 -5.99 2.07 28.22
CA LEU A 380 -4.53 1.87 28.16
C LEU A 380 -3.85 2.45 29.40
N PHE A 381 -3.01 1.65 30.06
CA PHE A 381 -1.88 2.22 30.82
C PHE A 381 -0.70 2.41 29.90
N ASP A 382 -0.35 3.68 29.70
CA ASP A 382 0.85 4.04 28.95
C ASP A 382 2.12 3.81 29.82
N TRP A 383 3.20 4.56 29.65
CA TRP A 383 4.42 4.33 30.44
C TRP A 383 4.22 4.45 31.98
N LYS A 384 5.09 3.79 32.75
CA LYS A 384 5.23 3.77 34.24
C LYS A 384 4.44 2.74 35.05
N TRP A 385 3.64 1.87 34.43
CA TRP A 385 2.98 0.79 35.19
C TRP A 385 3.97 -0.31 35.66
N TYR A 386 5.19 -0.33 35.11
CA TYR A 386 6.35 -1.07 35.58
C TYR A 386 7.57 -0.14 35.67
N MET A 387 8.57 -0.48 36.49
CA MET A 387 9.76 0.36 36.70
C MET A 387 11.04 -0.47 36.87
N PRO A 388 12.22 0.07 36.53
CA PRO A 388 12.43 1.33 35.80
C PRO A 388 12.12 1.18 34.29
N CYS A 389 11.06 1.83 33.80
CA CYS A 389 10.61 1.72 32.41
C CYS A 389 11.49 2.48 31.39
N GLY A 390 12.57 3.13 31.82
CA GLY A 390 13.57 3.76 30.94
C GLY A 390 14.89 3.00 30.82
N SER A 391 15.04 1.87 31.52
CA SER A 391 16.31 1.11 31.59
C SER A 391 16.14 -0.31 31.05
N HIS A 392 17.25 -0.93 30.64
CA HIS A 392 17.34 -2.38 30.39
C HIS A 392 17.04 -3.22 31.65
N ASP A 393 17.18 -2.61 32.83
CA ASP A 393 16.85 -3.25 34.12
C ASP A 393 15.34 -3.28 34.41
N GLY A 394 14.52 -2.62 33.59
CA GLY A 394 13.08 -2.70 33.67
C GLY A 394 12.57 -4.15 33.63
N ASP A 395 11.50 -4.40 34.36
CA ASP A 395 10.84 -5.70 34.40
C ASP A 395 9.32 -5.51 34.33
N ALA A 396 8.77 -5.70 33.13
CA ALA A 396 7.35 -5.60 32.86
C ALA A 396 6.53 -6.77 33.43
N THR A 397 7.15 -7.79 34.04
CA THR A 397 6.41 -8.80 34.83
C THR A 397 6.03 -8.28 36.21
N LYS A 398 6.55 -7.12 36.62
CA LYS A 398 6.36 -6.53 37.95
C LYS A 398 5.62 -5.20 37.88
N VAL A 399 4.37 -5.22 38.32
CA VAL A 399 3.53 -4.03 38.42
C VAL A 399 3.97 -3.13 39.58
N VAL A 400 3.91 -1.81 39.39
CA VAL A 400 4.17 -0.83 40.46
C VAL A 400 3.12 -0.90 41.58
N LYS A 401 3.53 -0.57 42.81
CA LYS A 401 2.67 -0.68 44.00
C LYS A 401 1.41 0.18 44.01
N THR A 402 1.34 1.21 43.16
CA THR A 402 0.16 2.09 43.04
C THR A 402 -0.98 1.45 42.24
N LEU A 403 -0.70 0.35 41.54
CA LEU A 403 -1.64 -0.38 40.71
C LEU A 403 -1.89 -1.78 41.26
N ASP A 404 -3.14 -2.04 41.63
CA ASP A 404 -3.65 -3.39 41.87
C ASP A 404 -4.18 -3.95 40.53
N MET A 405 -3.27 -4.46 39.70
CA MET A 405 -3.60 -4.91 38.34
C MET A 405 -4.69 -6.00 38.32
N PRO A 406 -4.68 -7.02 39.20
CA PRO A 406 -5.77 -8.00 39.27
C PRO A 406 -7.14 -7.34 39.52
N ARG A 407 -7.24 -6.43 40.49
CA ARG A 407 -8.49 -5.69 40.77
C ARG A 407 -8.94 -4.87 39.57
N ILE A 408 -8.01 -4.17 38.91
CA ILE A 408 -8.32 -3.33 37.75
C ILE A 408 -8.86 -4.18 36.60
N VAL A 409 -8.16 -5.27 36.24
CA VAL A 409 -8.58 -6.14 35.13
C VAL A 409 -9.91 -6.82 35.43
N GLU A 410 -10.11 -7.31 36.66
CA GLU A 410 -11.39 -7.91 37.06
C GLU A 410 -12.55 -6.90 36.95
N TYR A 411 -12.36 -5.68 37.45
CA TYR A 411 -13.36 -4.62 37.36
C TYR A 411 -13.65 -4.22 35.91
N ALA A 412 -12.61 -3.99 35.12
CA ALA A 412 -12.71 -3.64 33.70
C ALA A 412 -13.46 -4.71 32.92
N LYS A 413 -13.11 -5.99 33.12
CA LYS A 413 -13.82 -7.13 32.50
C LYS A 413 -15.29 -7.17 32.89
N GLY A 414 -15.62 -6.92 34.17
CA GLY A 414 -17.02 -6.84 34.65
C GLY A 414 -17.83 -5.71 33.99
N LYS A 415 -17.15 -4.68 33.48
CA LYS A 415 -17.73 -3.55 32.74
C LYS A 415 -17.64 -3.70 31.22
N GLY A 416 -17.05 -4.79 30.72
CA GLY A 416 -16.84 -5.01 29.29
C GLY A 416 -15.71 -4.17 28.67
N VAL A 417 -14.80 -3.65 29.50
CA VAL A 417 -13.63 -2.85 29.08
C VAL A 417 -12.37 -3.73 29.13
N GLY A 418 -11.63 -3.79 28.02
CA GLY A 418 -10.34 -4.47 27.96
C GLY A 418 -9.17 -3.55 28.35
N VAL A 419 -8.21 -4.09 29.12
CA VAL A 419 -7.02 -3.34 29.56
C VAL A 419 -5.86 -3.61 28.61
N TRP A 420 -5.21 -2.53 28.18
CA TRP A 420 -3.98 -2.53 27.39
C TRP A 420 -2.82 -2.00 28.20
N LEU A 421 -1.60 -2.46 27.89
CA LEU A 421 -0.38 -2.03 28.56
C LEU A 421 0.68 -1.59 27.55
N TYR A 422 1.32 -0.46 27.82
CA TYR A 422 2.50 -0.02 27.08
C TYR A 422 3.75 -0.80 27.50
N VAL A 423 4.58 -1.24 26.56
CA VAL A 423 5.87 -1.88 26.88
C VAL A 423 6.96 -1.35 25.94
N ASN A 424 8.07 -0.90 26.52
CA ASN A 424 9.19 -0.40 25.72
C ASN A 424 10.01 -1.53 25.07
N GLN A 425 10.80 -1.20 24.06
CA GLN A 425 11.66 -2.16 23.36
C GLN A 425 12.63 -2.90 24.30
N HIS A 426 13.23 -2.23 25.29
CA HIS A 426 14.16 -2.89 26.21
C HIS A 426 13.53 -4.09 26.93
N ALA A 427 12.33 -3.91 27.48
CA ALA A 427 11.61 -4.99 28.14
C ALA A 427 11.12 -6.04 27.12
N LEU A 428 10.61 -5.64 25.96
CA LEU A 428 10.15 -6.59 24.95
C LEU A 428 11.30 -7.50 24.45
N MET A 429 12.47 -6.93 24.16
CA MET A 429 13.64 -7.71 23.76
C MET A 429 14.10 -8.70 24.83
N LYS A 430 14.06 -8.27 26.09
CA LYS A 430 14.53 -9.07 27.22
C LYS A 430 13.58 -10.23 27.54
N GLN A 431 12.27 -10.00 27.49
CA GLN A 431 11.30 -10.88 28.13
C GLN A 431 9.97 -11.06 27.39
N ALA A 432 9.79 -10.64 26.12
CA ALA A 432 8.49 -10.81 25.43
C ALA A 432 7.94 -12.24 25.44
N ARG A 433 8.81 -13.26 25.29
CA ARG A 433 8.41 -14.68 25.30
C ARG A 433 7.89 -15.17 26.67
N GLU A 434 8.32 -14.55 27.76
CA GLU A 434 7.83 -14.82 29.11
C GLU A 434 6.63 -13.91 29.44
N LEU A 435 6.74 -12.64 29.07
CA LEU A 435 5.79 -11.59 29.39
C LEU A 435 4.44 -11.81 28.71
N PHE A 436 4.40 -12.12 27.42
CA PHE A 436 3.12 -12.21 26.69
C PHE A 436 2.18 -13.29 27.25
N PRO A 437 2.65 -14.50 27.59
CA PRO A 437 1.84 -15.46 28.34
C PRO A 437 1.32 -14.91 29.68
N ILE A 438 2.18 -14.24 30.45
CA ILE A 438 1.79 -13.63 31.74
C ILE A 438 0.70 -12.56 31.54
N LEU A 439 0.85 -11.70 30.53
CA LEU A 439 -0.14 -10.67 30.22
C LEU A 439 -1.49 -11.29 29.82
N HIS A 440 -1.46 -12.36 29.02
CA HIS A 440 -2.66 -13.10 28.67
C HIS A 440 -3.33 -13.71 29.91
N GLU A 441 -2.55 -14.34 30.82
CA GLU A 441 -3.06 -14.90 32.08
C GLU A 441 -3.67 -13.83 32.99
N TRP A 442 -3.10 -12.63 33.02
CA TRP A 442 -3.66 -11.49 33.77
C TRP A 442 -4.98 -10.99 33.18
N GLY A 443 -5.30 -11.34 31.93
CA GLY A 443 -6.47 -10.84 31.21
C GLY A 443 -6.24 -9.53 30.46
N ILE A 444 -4.98 -9.17 30.21
CA ILE A 444 -4.62 -8.04 29.33
C ILE A 444 -4.94 -8.42 27.88
N VAL A 445 -5.57 -7.50 27.15
CA VAL A 445 -6.07 -7.79 25.78
C VAL A 445 -5.15 -7.28 24.68
N GLY A 446 -4.21 -6.39 25.01
CA GLY A 446 -3.27 -5.87 24.02
C GLY A 446 -2.09 -5.10 24.60
N VAL A 447 -1.11 -4.87 23.74
CA VAL A 447 0.16 -4.22 24.05
C VAL A 447 0.39 -3.04 23.11
N LYS A 448 0.72 -1.87 23.66
CA LYS A 448 1.29 -0.76 22.90
C LYS A 448 2.81 -0.82 23.00
N SER A 449 3.52 -1.24 21.95
CA SER A 449 4.98 -1.29 21.97
C SER A 449 5.56 0.09 21.67
N GLY A 450 6.56 0.57 22.42
CA GLY A 450 7.20 1.86 22.10
C GLY A 450 8.69 1.94 22.36
N PHE A 451 9.27 3.05 21.95
CA PHE A 451 10.69 3.26 21.65
C PHE A 451 11.26 2.11 20.82
N VAL A 452 10.51 1.68 19.80
CA VAL A 452 10.89 0.53 18.96
C VAL A 452 11.73 0.95 17.76
N GLN A 453 12.87 0.29 17.58
CA GLN A 453 13.59 0.32 16.30
C GLN A 453 12.92 -0.64 15.32
N TYR A 454 12.83 -0.22 14.06
CA TYR A 454 12.31 -1.05 12.96
C TYR A 454 13.10 -0.88 11.65
N ALA A 455 14.03 0.07 11.56
CA ALA A 455 14.55 0.52 10.27
C ALA A 455 15.54 -0.45 9.59
N SER A 456 16.43 -1.10 10.35
CA SER A 456 17.36 -2.09 9.79
C SER A 456 16.67 -3.43 9.55
N HIS A 457 17.25 -4.27 8.69
CA HIS A 457 16.75 -5.62 8.42
C HIS A 457 16.46 -6.39 9.71
N ARG A 458 17.44 -6.47 10.62
CA ARG A 458 17.29 -7.09 11.95
C ARG A 458 16.07 -6.58 12.73
N TRP A 459 15.85 -5.28 12.75
CA TRP A 459 14.84 -4.66 13.60
C TRP A 459 13.44 -4.74 12.99
N ALA A 460 13.34 -4.64 11.66
CA ALA A 460 12.10 -4.92 10.95
C ALA A 460 11.65 -6.37 11.20
N THR A 461 12.55 -7.35 11.04
CA THR A 461 12.24 -8.76 11.31
C THR A 461 11.82 -8.97 12.77
N TRP A 462 12.56 -8.39 13.72
CA TRP A 462 12.23 -8.48 15.15
C TRP A 462 10.84 -7.93 15.48
N LEU A 463 10.46 -6.79 14.88
CA LEU A 463 9.17 -6.15 15.14
C LEU A 463 8.01 -6.99 14.59
N HIS A 464 8.14 -7.52 13.36
CA HIS A 464 7.12 -8.42 12.81
C HIS A 464 7.02 -9.72 13.59
N ASP A 465 8.14 -10.32 14.00
CA ASP A 465 8.14 -11.49 14.87
C ASP A 465 7.51 -11.23 16.24
N LEU A 466 7.64 -10.01 16.77
CA LEU A 466 6.95 -9.61 17.99
C LEU A 466 5.43 -9.59 17.79
N VAL A 467 4.94 -9.10 16.65
CA VAL A 467 3.49 -9.13 16.31
C VAL A 467 2.99 -10.58 16.19
N ARG A 468 3.79 -11.47 15.57
CA ARG A 468 3.48 -12.91 15.50
C ARG A 468 3.39 -13.53 16.89
N LEU A 469 4.37 -13.25 17.74
CA LEU A 469 4.40 -13.74 19.13
C LEU A 469 3.21 -13.22 19.94
N ALA A 470 2.79 -11.98 19.72
CA ALA A 470 1.57 -11.44 20.34
C ALA A 470 0.32 -12.21 19.86
N ALA A 471 0.24 -12.57 18.57
CA ALA A 471 -0.86 -13.37 18.03
C ALA A 471 -0.93 -14.77 18.65
N GLU A 472 0.23 -15.42 18.88
CA GLU A 472 0.31 -16.72 19.58
C GLU A 472 -0.26 -16.68 21.01
N ASN A 473 -0.37 -15.49 21.60
CA ASN A 473 -0.88 -15.26 22.96
C ASN A 473 -2.21 -14.48 22.97
N HIS A 474 -2.91 -14.40 21.83
CA HIS A 474 -4.18 -13.68 21.69
C HIS A 474 -4.11 -12.21 22.15
N LEU A 475 -2.97 -11.55 21.93
CA LEU A 475 -2.76 -10.13 22.25
C LEU A 475 -2.87 -9.27 20.99
N LEU A 476 -3.65 -8.20 21.11
CA LEU A 476 -3.72 -7.12 20.13
C LEU A 476 -2.46 -6.23 20.23
N MET A 477 -2.08 -5.60 19.14
CA MET A 477 -0.87 -4.78 19.04
C MET A 477 -1.17 -3.37 18.51
N ASN A 478 -0.53 -2.38 19.12
CA ASN A 478 -0.37 -1.01 18.64
C ASN A 478 1.12 -0.64 18.67
N ILE A 479 1.71 -0.24 17.55
CA ILE A 479 3.15 0.08 17.48
C ILE A 479 3.33 1.60 17.54
N HIS A 480 3.97 2.10 18.59
CA HIS A 480 4.26 3.52 18.80
C HIS A 480 5.49 3.99 17.97
N ASP A 481 5.71 5.30 17.93
CA ASP A 481 6.82 5.99 17.26
C ASP A 481 6.76 6.00 15.72
N GLU A 482 7.75 5.40 15.06
CA GLU A 482 8.13 5.73 13.69
C GLU A 482 7.63 4.71 12.63
N PHE A 483 7.02 3.60 13.05
CA PHE A 483 6.64 2.51 12.15
C PHE A 483 5.44 2.89 11.27
N ARG A 484 5.55 2.61 9.96
CA ARG A 484 4.48 2.82 8.98
C ARG A 484 3.99 1.51 8.38
N PRO A 485 2.68 1.34 8.17
CA PRO A 485 2.14 0.11 7.63
C PRO A 485 2.51 -0.09 6.16
N SER A 486 2.77 -1.35 5.81
CA SER A 486 2.97 -1.84 4.44
C SER A 486 1.95 -2.94 4.10
N GLY A 487 0.84 -3.00 4.83
CA GLY A 487 -0.24 -3.97 4.69
C GLY A 487 -0.10 -5.26 5.50
N PHE A 488 0.90 -5.37 6.37
CA PHE A 488 1.12 -6.53 7.25
C PHE A 488 -0.10 -6.91 8.10
N SER A 489 -0.99 -5.95 8.40
CA SER A 489 -2.26 -6.19 9.10
C SER A 489 -3.23 -7.10 8.33
N ARG A 490 -3.10 -7.28 7.01
CA ARG A 490 -3.82 -8.32 6.25
C ARG A 490 -3.43 -9.72 6.74
N THR A 491 -2.13 -9.92 6.89
CA THR A 491 -1.52 -11.20 7.26
C THR A 491 -1.68 -11.47 8.76
N TYR A 492 -1.47 -10.44 9.59
CA TYR A 492 -1.57 -10.49 11.05
C TYR A 492 -2.50 -9.38 11.57
N PRO A 493 -3.82 -9.62 11.54
CA PRO A 493 -4.81 -8.61 11.91
C PRO A 493 -4.80 -8.24 13.40
N ASN A 494 -4.04 -8.93 14.26
CA ASN A 494 -3.86 -8.49 15.64
C ASN A 494 -3.07 -7.18 15.74
N LEU A 495 -2.29 -6.80 14.72
CA LEU A 495 -1.75 -5.45 14.58
C LEU A 495 -2.85 -4.49 14.12
N LEU A 496 -3.52 -3.87 15.09
CA LEU A 496 -4.66 -3.00 14.81
C LEU A 496 -4.23 -1.64 14.27
N THR A 497 -3.13 -1.08 14.76
CA THR A 497 -2.66 0.24 14.34
C THR A 497 -1.21 0.47 14.74
N GLN A 498 -0.69 1.62 14.33
CA GLN A 498 0.62 2.14 14.69
C GLN A 498 0.56 3.67 14.66
N GLU A 499 1.44 4.36 15.38
CA GLU A 499 1.58 5.81 15.28
C GLU A 499 2.14 6.18 13.89
N GLY A 500 3.47 6.26 13.75
CA GLY A 500 4.12 6.57 12.47
C GLY A 500 3.60 7.86 11.83
N ILE A 501 3.08 8.78 12.64
CA ILE A 501 2.33 9.97 12.23
C ILE A 501 2.64 11.10 13.20
N LEU A 502 2.74 12.33 12.71
CA LEU A 502 2.76 13.51 13.57
C LEU A 502 1.35 13.78 14.10
N GLY A 503 0.97 13.02 15.13
CA GLY A 503 -0.34 13.05 15.76
C GLY A 503 -0.49 14.11 16.85
N ASN A 504 -1.60 14.08 17.59
CA ASN A 504 -1.88 15.05 18.65
C ASN A 504 -0.93 14.95 19.86
N GLU A 505 -0.11 13.90 19.99
CA GLU A 505 1.01 13.88 20.94
C GLU A 505 1.94 15.10 20.75
N GLU A 506 2.11 15.55 19.51
CA GLU A 506 2.95 16.69 19.13
C GLU A 506 2.15 17.96 18.76
N PHE A 507 0.82 17.92 18.89
CA PHE A 507 -0.10 19.05 18.65
C PHE A 507 0.16 19.78 17.32
N PRO A 508 0.04 19.12 16.15
CA PRO A 508 0.18 19.77 14.85
C PRO A 508 -0.90 20.84 14.64
N ASP A 509 -0.68 21.72 13.66
CA ASP A 509 -1.70 22.69 13.25
C ASP A 509 -2.68 22.10 12.23
N ALA A 510 -3.70 22.88 11.85
CA ALA A 510 -4.76 22.38 10.98
C ALA A 510 -4.28 22.15 9.54
N THR A 511 -3.31 22.93 9.07
CA THR A 511 -2.75 22.74 7.73
C THR A 511 -2.06 21.39 7.62
N HIS A 512 -1.27 20.98 8.61
CA HIS A 512 -0.66 19.65 8.65
C HIS A 512 -1.73 18.55 8.55
N ASN A 513 -2.81 18.67 9.32
CA ASN A 513 -3.90 17.71 9.34
C ASN A 513 -4.60 17.53 7.99
N THR A 514 -4.60 18.56 7.14
CA THR A 514 -5.15 18.46 5.78
C THR A 514 -4.18 17.89 4.74
N ILE A 515 -2.92 17.63 5.10
CA ILE A 515 -1.94 16.98 4.22
C ILE A 515 -1.96 15.46 4.42
N LEU A 516 -2.00 15.03 5.69
CA LEU A 516 -1.97 13.62 6.11
C LEU A 516 -2.87 12.66 5.31
N PRO A 517 -4.15 12.99 4.98
CA PRO A 517 -5.04 12.08 4.26
C PRO A 517 -4.51 11.71 2.86
N PHE A 518 -3.78 12.63 2.24
CA PHE A 518 -3.28 12.51 0.88
C PHE A 518 -1.81 12.07 0.85
N THR A 519 -1.20 11.77 2.00
CA THR A 519 0.18 11.32 2.11
C THR A 519 0.23 10.09 3.04
N ARG A 520 0.50 10.29 4.34
CA ARG A 520 0.68 9.23 5.34
C ARG A 520 -0.48 8.23 5.39
N MET A 521 -1.72 8.69 5.23
CA MET A 521 -2.89 7.80 5.33
C MET A 521 -3.04 6.87 4.12
N ILE A 522 -2.32 7.12 3.01
CA ILE A 522 -2.28 6.19 1.87
C ILE A 522 -1.67 4.85 2.31
N ASN A 523 -0.71 4.83 3.24
CA ASN A 523 -0.16 3.57 3.76
C ASN A 523 -1.18 2.70 4.54
N GLY A 524 -2.27 3.31 5.01
CA GLY A 524 -3.26 2.70 5.88
C GLY A 524 -3.26 3.31 7.29
N ALA A 525 -3.77 2.53 8.25
CA ALA A 525 -4.13 3.00 9.59
C ALA A 525 -3.03 3.80 10.32
N ALA A 526 -3.46 4.73 11.18
CA ALA A 526 -2.57 5.49 12.05
C ALA A 526 -3.24 5.86 13.38
N ASP A 527 -2.56 5.63 14.50
CA ASP A 527 -2.95 6.09 15.82
C ASP A 527 -2.61 7.59 15.98
N TYR A 528 -3.52 8.46 15.54
CA TYR A 528 -3.35 9.92 15.62
C TYR A 528 -3.53 10.48 17.07
N THR A 529 -3.93 9.64 18.03
CA THR A 529 -4.08 9.99 19.46
C THR A 529 -4.99 11.19 19.75
N ILE A 530 -6.25 11.16 19.28
CA ILE A 530 -7.20 12.28 19.40
C ILE A 530 -7.22 12.85 20.83
N CYS A 531 -6.83 14.12 20.96
CA CYS A 531 -6.94 14.90 22.19
C CYS A 531 -8.21 15.74 22.08
N TYR A 532 -8.91 15.94 23.19
CA TYR A 532 -10.17 16.68 23.14
C TYR A 532 -10.20 17.87 24.09
N TYR A 533 -9.77 17.78 25.35
CA TYR A 533 -9.86 18.91 26.29
C TYR A 533 -8.51 19.58 26.63
N ASP A 534 -7.41 19.08 26.07
CA ASP A 534 -6.06 19.59 26.31
C ASP A 534 -5.87 20.99 25.69
N GLU A 535 -5.32 21.92 26.47
CA GLU A 535 -5.14 23.32 26.09
C GLU A 535 -4.08 23.55 25.00
N ARG A 536 -3.23 22.55 24.73
CA ARG A 536 -2.18 22.63 23.71
C ARG A 536 -2.72 22.43 22.30
N LEU A 537 -3.97 21.99 22.15
CA LEU A 537 -4.64 21.85 20.87
C LEU A 537 -4.58 23.16 20.07
N LYS A 538 -4.19 23.06 18.80
CA LYS A 538 -4.11 24.20 17.88
C LYS A 538 -5.33 24.33 16.97
N ASN A 539 -6.25 23.37 17.04
CA ASN A 539 -7.45 23.23 16.22
C ASN A 539 -8.70 23.37 17.08
N THR A 540 -9.85 23.55 16.45
CA THR A 540 -11.13 23.56 17.19
C THR A 540 -11.54 22.15 17.63
N HIS A 541 -12.50 22.05 18.56
CA HIS A 541 -13.06 20.76 18.95
C HIS A 541 -13.83 20.08 17.81
N ALA A 542 -14.53 20.83 16.95
CA ALA A 542 -15.19 20.26 15.78
C ALA A 542 -14.18 19.67 14.77
N HIS A 543 -12.97 20.26 14.67
CA HIS A 543 -11.87 19.67 13.93
C HIS A 543 -11.44 18.32 14.52
N GLN A 544 -11.37 18.18 15.85
CA GLN A 544 -11.02 16.91 16.50
C GLN A 544 -12.09 15.83 16.30
N LEU A 545 -13.38 16.20 16.31
CA LEU A 545 -14.47 15.29 15.94
C LEU A 545 -14.27 14.77 14.51
N ALA A 546 -14.07 15.67 13.54
CA ALA A 546 -13.84 15.28 12.15
C ALA A 546 -12.56 14.46 11.95
N ALA A 547 -11.48 14.81 12.66
CA ALA A 547 -10.19 14.12 12.58
C ALA A 547 -10.30 12.66 13.00
N SER A 548 -11.15 12.34 13.98
CA SER A 548 -11.39 10.95 14.42
C SER A 548 -12.02 10.04 13.35
N LEU A 549 -12.62 10.60 12.29
CA LEU A 549 -13.10 9.85 11.13
C LEU A 549 -12.09 9.86 9.97
N VAL A 550 -11.46 11.00 9.72
CA VAL A 550 -10.53 11.19 8.60
C VAL A 550 -9.27 10.34 8.80
N PHE A 551 -8.71 10.34 10.01
CA PHE A 551 -7.54 9.54 10.37
C PHE A 551 -7.98 8.17 10.84
N TYR A 552 -8.17 7.28 9.88
CA TYR A 552 -8.61 5.90 10.12
C TYR A 552 -7.67 5.14 11.04
N SER A 553 -8.23 4.55 12.09
CA SER A 553 -7.56 3.57 12.96
C SER A 553 -8.56 2.53 13.46
N PRO A 554 -8.32 1.21 13.24
CA PRO A 554 -9.10 0.14 13.85
C PRO A 554 -9.10 0.21 15.39
N LEU A 555 -7.99 0.67 15.97
CA LEU A 555 -7.88 1.05 17.38
C LEU A 555 -7.82 2.58 17.48
N GLN A 556 -8.96 3.24 17.64
CA GLN A 556 -9.04 4.70 17.67
C GLN A 556 -8.79 5.23 19.08
N THR A 557 -7.63 5.82 19.31
CA THR A 557 -7.35 6.50 20.57
C THR A 557 -8.12 7.82 20.64
N LEU A 558 -8.86 7.99 21.73
CA LEU A 558 -9.59 9.20 22.09
C LEU A 558 -9.13 9.69 23.46
N PHE A 559 -9.30 10.99 23.72
CA PHE A 559 -9.03 11.60 25.03
C PHE A 559 -7.60 11.38 25.53
N TRP A 560 -6.61 11.40 24.62
CA TRP A 560 -5.24 10.91 24.90
C TRP A 560 -4.57 11.51 26.15
N TYR A 561 -4.81 12.79 26.47
CA TYR A 561 -4.30 13.44 27.69
C TYR A 561 -5.38 13.80 28.71
N ASP A 562 -6.64 13.45 28.45
CA ASP A 562 -7.75 13.90 29.26
C ASP A 562 -8.03 12.94 30.42
N LYS A 563 -8.68 13.46 31.45
CA LYS A 563 -9.25 12.67 32.56
C LYS A 563 -10.77 12.61 32.39
N PRO A 564 -11.46 11.59 32.94
CA PRO A 564 -12.92 11.56 32.98
C PRO A 564 -13.57 12.85 33.48
N SER A 565 -12.97 13.51 34.47
CA SER A 565 -13.44 14.77 35.04
C SER A 565 -13.34 16.00 34.12
N ALA A 566 -12.68 15.89 32.97
CA ALA A 566 -12.65 16.94 31.96
C ALA A 566 -14.00 17.08 31.23
N TYR A 567 -14.76 15.98 31.13
CA TYR A 567 -16.11 15.96 30.58
C TYR A 567 -17.11 16.52 31.59
N GLN A 568 -17.92 17.48 31.14
CA GLN A 568 -18.94 18.19 31.94
C GLN A 568 -20.35 18.05 31.35
N GLY A 569 -20.57 17.11 30.45
CA GLY A 569 -21.87 16.88 29.80
C GLY A 569 -21.99 17.52 28.41
N GLU A 570 -20.86 17.79 27.75
CA GLU A 570 -20.78 18.21 26.35
C GLU A 570 -21.60 17.28 25.43
N PRO A 571 -22.66 17.78 24.76
CA PRO A 571 -23.57 16.93 23.99
C PRO A 571 -22.93 16.31 22.75
N GLU A 572 -21.88 16.92 22.21
CA GLU A 572 -21.20 16.41 21.02
C GLU A 572 -20.37 15.14 21.27
N ILE A 573 -20.18 14.71 22.52
CA ILE A 573 -19.56 13.41 22.85
C ILE A 573 -20.34 12.25 22.24
N GLU A 574 -21.64 12.43 21.97
CA GLU A 574 -22.46 11.52 21.18
C GLU A 574 -21.80 11.12 19.84
N TRP A 575 -21.01 12.01 19.22
CA TRP A 575 -20.23 11.68 18.02
C TRP A 575 -19.28 10.51 18.27
N PHE A 576 -18.47 10.57 19.34
CA PHE A 576 -17.50 9.52 19.66
C PHE A 576 -18.19 8.22 20.06
N GLU A 577 -19.31 8.32 20.78
CA GLU A 577 -20.12 7.17 21.18
C GLU A 577 -20.64 6.40 19.95
N ASN A 578 -21.06 7.12 18.90
CA ASN A 578 -21.63 6.53 17.68
C ASN A 578 -20.60 6.19 16.60
N LEU A 579 -19.45 6.86 16.54
CA LEU A 579 -18.45 6.69 15.48
C LEU A 579 -17.84 5.28 15.50
N PRO A 580 -18.03 4.44 14.48
CA PRO A 580 -17.34 3.15 14.39
C PRO A 580 -15.85 3.33 14.07
N THR A 581 -15.04 2.30 14.33
CA THR A 581 -13.60 2.28 13.97
C THR A 581 -13.31 1.42 12.74
N ILE A 582 -14.34 0.80 12.16
CA ILE A 582 -14.27 -0.03 10.96
C ILE A 582 -15.44 0.33 10.05
N PHE A 583 -15.22 0.24 8.74
CA PHE A 583 -16.16 0.76 7.75
C PHE A 583 -16.38 -0.25 6.63
N ASP A 584 -17.57 -0.21 6.06
CA ASP A 584 -17.94 -1.04 4.92
C ASP A 584 -17.52 -0.41 3.60
N ASP A 585 -17.43 0.92 3.56
CA ASP A 585 -17.04 1.73 2.40
C ASP A 585 -16.49 3.09 2.86
N SER A 586 -15.54 3.65 2.11
CA SER A 586 -14.88 4.94 2.38
C SER A 586 -14.72 5.73 1.09
N LYS A 587 -15.06 7.03 1.13
CA LYS A 587 -15.09 7.94 -0.01
C LYS A 587 -14.51 9.30 0.34
N VAL A 588 -13.65 9.83 -0.51
CA VAL A 588 -13.18 11.21 -0.48
C VAL A 588 -14.03 12.03 -1.45
N LEU A 589 -14.96 12.80 -0.90
CA LEU A 589 -15.90 13.58 -1.69
C LEU A 589 -15.21 14.77 -2.37
N SER A 590 -14.36 15.46 -1.62
CA SER A 590 -13.53 16.56 -2.09
C SER A 590 -12.30 16.75 -1.19
N GLY A 591 -11.30 17.46 -1.68
CA GLY A 591 -10.17 17.90 -0.88
C GLY A 591 -8.89 18.13 -1.68
N HIS A 592 -7.93 18.79 -1.04
CA HIS A 592 -6.61 19.05 -1.58
C HIS A 592 -5.59 19.13 -0.44
N PRO A 593 -4.39 18.54 -0.59
CA PRO A 593 -3.32 18.62 0.40
C PRO A 593 -3.07 20.07 0.84
N GLY A 594 -3.04 20.30 2.15
CA GLY A 594 -2.77 21.62 2.75
C GLY A 594 -3.94 22.61 2.73
N LYS A 595 -5.11 22.20 2.21
CA LYS A 595 -6.32 23.04 2.15
C LYS A 595 -7.47 22.47 2.96
N GLY A 596 -7.89 21.24 2.67
CA GLY A 596 -9.05 20.63 3.32
C GLY A 596 -9.40 19.27 2.74
N ILE A 597 -10.30 18.57 3.44
CA ILE A 597 -10.85 17.29 3.00
C ILE A 597 -12.29 17.14 3.49
N VAL A 598 -13.13 16.56 2.63
CA VAL A 598 -14.46 16.04 2.98
C VAL A 598 -14.45 14.54 2.72
N MET A 599 -14.53 13.76 3.80
CA MET A 599 -14.52 12.31 3.75
C MET A 599 -15.82 11.74 4.29
N ALA A 600 -16.38 10.75 3.60
CA ALA A 600 -17.56 10.01 4.01
C ALA A 600 -17.23 8.52 4.15
N ARG A 601 -17.59 7.91 5.27
CA ARG A 601 -17.44 6.47 5.50
C ARG A 601 -18.77 5.86 5.91
N ARG A 602 -19.07 4.67 5.39
CA ARG A 602 -20.31 3.95 5.66
C ARG A 602 -20.06 2.82 6.64
N LYS A 603 -20.96 2.64 7.60
CA LYS A 603 -21.10 1.42 8.37
C LYS A 603 -22.55 0.97 8.30
N GLU A 604 -22.77 -0.21 7.75
CA GLU A 604 -24.09 -0.74 7.46
C GLU A 604 -24.92 0.25 6.62
N LYS A 605 -25.97 0.83 7.20
CA LYS A 605 -26.86 1.82 6.56
C LYS A 605 -26.55 3.26 6.95
N GLU A 606 -25.60 3.46 7.86
CA GLU A 606 -25.26 4.76 8.41
C GLU A 606 -24.02 5.31 7.74
N TRP A 607 -23.99 6.64 7.58
CA TRP A 607 -22.86 7.35 7.03
C TRP A 607 -22.31 8.33 8.05
N PHE A 608 -20.99 8.41 8.11
CA PHE A 608 -20.24 9.35 8.91
C PHE A 608 -19.45 10.23 7.96
N VAL A 609 -19.52 11.55 8.15
CA VAL A 609 -18.84 12.53 7.29
C VAL A 609 -18.00 13.45 8.15
N GLY A 610 -16.76 13.67 7.74
CA GLY A 610 -15.78 14.50 8.43
C GLY A 610 -15.21 15.53 7.46
N LEU A 611 -15.19 16.78 7.91
CA LEU A 611 -14.66 17.92 7.19
C LEU A 611 -13.51 18.53 7.99
N LEU A 612 -12.35 18.65 7.36
CA LEU A 612 -11.22 19.40 7.90
C LEU A 612 -10.89 20.56 6.97
N THR A 613 -10.59 21.72 7.55
CA THR A 613 -9.99 22.85 6.84
C THR A 613 -8.63 23.17 7.45
N ASN A 614 -7.79 23.84 6.67
CA ASN A 614 -6.48 24.32 7.09
C ASN A 614 -6.57 25.52 8.06
N ASN A 615 -5.43 26.18 8.29
CA ASN A 615 -5.34 27.34 9.18
C ASN A 615 -6.16 28.58 8.77
N ASP A 616 -6.69 28.63 7.54
CA ASP A 616 -7.35 29.81 6.98
C ASP A 616 -8.89 29.72 6.97
N GLY A 617 -9.44 28.51 7.14
CA GLY A 617 -10.87 28.25 7.02
C GLY A 617 -11.30 27.99 5.56
N ALA A 618 -12.54 27.58 5.36
CA ALA A 618 -13.06 27.25 4.03
C ALA A 618 -14.59 27.34 3.96
N GLU A 619 -15.11 27.50 2.75
CA GLU A 619 -16.51 27.22 2.44
C GLU A 619 -16.57 25.91 1.67
N GLU A 620 -17.38 24.96 2.14
CA GLU A 620 -17.43 23.60 1.60
C GLU A 620 -18.87 23.20 1.30
N ASP A 621 -19.08 22.63 0.12
CA ASP A 621 -20.35 22.06 -0.32
C ASP A 621 -20.25 20.52 -0.26
N VAL A 622 -21.14 19.89 0.51
CA VAL A 622 -21.17 18.44 0.70
C VAL A 622 -22.39 17.85 -0.01
N PRO A 623 -22.24 17.33 -1.24
CA PRO A 623 -23.32 16.65 -1.94
C PRO A 623 -23.64 15.32 -1.24
N LEU A 624 -24.91 15.07 -0.94
CA LEU A 624 -25.37 13.85 -0.28
C LEU A 624 -25.79 12.75 -1.27
N SER A 625 -25.36 12.82 -2.52
CA SER A 625 -25.74 11.88 -3.59
C SER A 625 -25.25 10.44 -3.36
N PHE A 626 -24.35 10.23 -2.39
CA PHE A 626 -23.92 8.90 -1.94
C PHE A 626 -24.95 8.20 -1.04
N LEU A 627 -25.99 8.90 -0.57
CA LEU A 627 -27.10 8.32 0.17
C LEU A 627 -28.08 7.60 -0.77
N GLU A 628 -28.87 6.67 -0.22
CA GLU A 628 -29.87 5.94 -1.00
C GLU A 628 -31.01 6.87 -1.46
N GLU A 629 -31.37 6.78 -2.75
CA GLU A 629 -32.44 7.59 -3.34
C GLU A 629 -33.81 7.25 -2.72
N GLY A 630 -34.66 8.27 -2.54
CA GLY A 630 -36.01 8.11 -1.96
C GLY A 630 -36.04 7.94 -0.43
N LYS A 631 -34.90 7.77 0.23
CA LYS A 631 -34.79 7.69 1.68
C LYS A 631 -34.66 9.06 2.34
N THR A 632 -35.03 9.12 3.63
CA THR A 632 -34.84 10.30 4.48
C THR A 632 -33.90 9.94 5.62
N TYR A 633 -32.93 10.80 5.88
CA TYR A 633 -31.92 10.61 6.91
C TYR A 633 -32.03 11.73 7.95
N LEU A 634 -31.71 11.42 9.20
CA LEU A 634 -31.34 12.42 10.20
C LEU A 634 -29.85 12.71 10.05
N ALA A 635 -29.51 13.98 9.83
CA ALA A 635 -28.16 14.51 9.95
C ALA A 635 -27.99 15.12 11.35
N GLN A 636 -27.12 14.49 12.14
CA GLN A 636 -26.59 15.00 13.40
C GLN A 636 -25.29 15.72 13.05
N ILE A 637 -25.30 17.05 13.10
CA ILE A 637 -24.25 17.92 12.57
C ILE A 637 -23.57 18.64 13.73
N TYR A 638 -22.25 18.52 13.79
CA TYR A 638 -21.40 19.11 14.82
C TYR A 638 -20.45 20.12 14.15
N THR A 639 -20.61 21.41 14.45
CA THR A 639 -19.83 22.52 13.86
C THR A 639 -19.25 23.45 14.91
N ASP A 640 -18.34 24.33 14.48
CA ASP A 640 -17.79 25.39 15.32
C ASP A 640 -18.86 26.42 15.72
N GLY A 641 -19.26 26.39 16.99
CA GLY A 641 -20.36 27.16 17.55
C GLY A 641 -19.97 28.40 18.34
N GLY A 642 -18.69 28.76 18.38
CA GLY A 642 -18.20 30.01 18.99
C GLY A 642 -18.66 30.27 20.43
N GLU A 643 -18.50 31.52 20.86
CA GLU A 643 -18.82 31.92 22.23
C GLU A 643 -20.34 31.84 22.53
N GLU A 644 -21.20 31.75 21.52
CA GLU A 644 -22.63 31.58 21.68
C GLU A 644 -23.01 30.21 22.25
N VAL A 645 -22.21 29.18 22.00
CA VAL A 645 -22.33 27.86 22.65
C VAL A 645 -21.58 27.91 23.98
N LYS A 646 -22.28 27.64 25.09
CA LYS A 646 -21.74 27.80 26.46
C LYS A 646 -21.14 26.53 27.06
N THR A 647 -20.82 25.54 26.23
CA THR A 647 -19.99 24.39 26.63
C THR A 647 -18.52 24.80 26.60
N ARG A 648 -17.65 24.03 27.27
CA ARG A 648 -16.20 24.27 27.25
C ARG A 648 -15.60 24.20 25.84
N THR A 649 -16.21 23.41 24.97
CA THR A 649 -15.73 23.06 23.63
C THR A 649 -16.28 23.97 22.54
N HIS A 650 -17.34 24.73 22.84
CA HIS A 650 -18.02 25.60 21.89
C HIS A 650 -18.57 24.89 20.64
N VAL A 651 -18.81 23.57 20.69
CA VAL A 651 -19.34 22.80 19.54
C VAL A 651 -20.86 22.96 19.45
N LYS A 652 -21.34 23.43 18.30
CA LYS A 652 -22.76 23.53 18.01
C LYS A 652 -23.28 22.23 17.44
N CYS A 653 -24.28 21.66 18.11
CA CYS A 653 -24.99 20.46 17.64
C CYS A 653 -26.31 20.85 16.96
N VAL A 654 -26.52 20.38 15.73
CA VAL A 654 -27.71 20.66 14.92
C VAL A 654 -28.27 19.37 14.33
N TYR A 655 -29.59 19.19 14.44
CA TYR A 655 -30.30 17.99 14.00
C TYR A 655 -31.27 18.35 12.89
N LYS A 656 -31.03 17.83 11.68
CA LYS A 656 -31.84 18.15 10.48
C LYS A 656 -32.16 16.91 9.70
N ARG A 657 -33.36 16.84 9.14
CA ARG A 657 -33.68 15.80 8.16
C ARG A 657 -33.23 16.19 6.77
N VAL A 658 -32.56 15.26 6.10
CA VAL A 658 -31.92 15.41 4.78
C VAL A 658 -32.26 14.24 3.85
N ASN A 659 -31.92 14.35 2.56
CA ASN A 659 -32.01 13.26 1.58
C ASN A 659 -30.92 13.37 0.51
N ALA A 660 -30.83 12.35 -0.36
CA ALA A 660 -29.77 12.21 -1.37
C ALA A 660 -29.69 13.35 -2.41
N SER A 661 -30.76 14.13 -2.60
CA SER A 661 -30.79 15.25 -3.55
C SER A 661 -30.19 16.55 -3.01
N GLN A 662 -29.86 16.60 -1.72
CA GLN A 662 -29.42 17.82 -1.05
C GLN A 662 -27.90 17.98 -1.06
N VAL A 663 -27.47 19.24 -0.97
CA VAL A 663 -26.09 19.66 -0.74
C VAL A 663 -26.07 20.44 0.57
N LEU A 664 -25.27 19.99 1.54
CA LEU A 664 -25.06 20.72 2.79
C LEU A 664 -23.96 21.76 2.59
N LYS A 665 -24.18 22.98 3.06
CA LYS A 665 -23.23 24.08 2.92
C LYS A 665 -22.60 24.39 4.27
N PHE A 666 -21.27 24.38 4.34
CA PHE A 666 -20.51 24.65 5.56
C PHE A 666 -19.65 25.90 5.40
N ARG A 667 -19.61 26.72 6.45
CA ARG A 667 -18.59 27.76 6.59
C ARG A 667 -17.66 27.38 7.75
N LEU A 668 -16.58 26.68 7.41
CA LEU A 668 -15.60 26.19 8.37
C LEU A 668 -14.74 27.35 8.87
N ARG A 669 -14.59 27.46 10.19
CA ARG A 669 -13.71 28.48 10.80
C ARG A 669 -12.25 28.16 10.50
N PRO A 670 -11.34 29.15 10.58
CA PRO A 670 -9.90 28.90 10.62
C PRO A 670 -9.56 27.79 11.62
N ARG A 671 -8.79 26.79 11.19
CA ARG A 671 -8.40 25.62 12.00
C ARG A 671 -9.58 24.75 12.46
N GLY A 672 -10.73 24.93 11.83
CA GLY A 672 -12.00 24.31 12.17
C GLY A 672 -12.26 22.99 11.46
N GLY A 673 -13.49 22.52 11.61
CA GLY A 673 -13.98 21.32 10.97
C GLY A 673 -15.47 21.11 11.23
N ALA A 674 -16.01 20.03 10.68
CA ALA A 674 -17.37 19.60 10.96
C ALA A 674 -17.48 18.08 10.90
N ALA A 675 -18.32 17.50 11.77
CA ALA A 675 -18.65 16.09 11.76
C ALA A 675 -20.16 15.91 11.52
N ILE A 676 -20.54 14.86 10.81
CA ILE A 676 -21.94 14.57 10.47
C ILE A 676 -22.18 13.07 10.62
N HIS A 677 -23.16 12.69 11.43
CA HIS A 677 -23.71 11.33 11.46
C HIS A 677 -25.06 11.32 10.76
N LEU A 678 -25.20 10.43 9.76
CA LEU A 678 -26.35 10.29 8.88
C LEU A 678 -26.96 8.90 9.07
N ARG A 679 -28.12 8.83 9.71
CA ARG A 679 -28.88 7.58 9.89
C ARG A 679 -30.25 7.66 9.25
N GLU A 680 -30.70 6.57 8.63
CA GLU A 680 -32.05 6.49 8.05
C GLU A 680 -33.08 6.69 9.17
N ILE A 681 -34.12 7.48 8.90
CA ILE A 681 -35.21 7.71 9.85
C ILE A 681 -36.56 7.29 9.28
N ASN A 682 -37.42 6.80 10.17
CA ASN A 682 -38.77 6.41 9.78
C ASN A 682 -39.73 7.63 9.71
N ARG A 683 -40.98 7.38 9.31
CA ARG A 683 -42.00 8.41 9.12
C ARG A 683 -42.39 9.13 10.41
N GLU A 684 -42.28 8.47 11.56
CA GLU A 684 -42.62 9.05 12.87
C GLU A 684 -41.52 10.01 13.33
N GLU A 685 -40.25 9.59 13.27
CA GLU A 685 -39.07 10.42 13.56
C GLU A 685 -38.98 11.64 12.64
N THR A 686 -39.37 11.48 11.37
CA THR A 686 -39.39 12.58 10.38
C THR A 686 -40.18 13.81 10.86
N ARG A 687 -41.18 13.62 11.72
CA ARG A 687 -42.01 14.72 12.27
C ARG A 687 -41.30 15.50 13.38
N GLN A 688 -40.26 14.94 13.99
CA GLN A 688 -39.54 15.54 15.12
C GLN A 688 -38.48 16.55 14.66
N TYR A 689 -37.92 16.37 13.46
CA TYR A 689 -36.79 17.17 12.98
C TYR A 689 -37.17 18.12 11.82
N LYS A 690 -36.59 19.31 11.84
CA LYS A 690 -36.76 20.30 10.76
C LYS A 690 -35.98 19.86 9.52
N LYS A 691 -36.57 20.05 8.33
CA LYS A 691 -35.85 19.83 7.06
C LYS A 691 -34.72 20.86 6.93
N TYR A 692 -33.56 20.43 6.45
CA TYR A 692 -32.53 21.35 6.00
C TYR A 692 -33.06 22.19 4.81
N LYS A 693 -32.85 23.51 4.85
CA LYS A 693 -33.41 24.46 3.87
C LYS A 693 -32.34 25.19 3.05
N GLY A 694 -31.10 24.71 3.07
CA GLY A 694 -29.99 25.33 2.33
C GLY A 694 -29.30 26.46 3.08
N GLU A 695 -29.55 26.59 4.39
CA GLU A 695 -28.79 27.52 5.24
C GLU A 695 -27.31 27.11 5.33
N ALA A 696 -26.40 28.08 5.41
CA ALA A 696 -25.00 27.79 5.74
C ALA A 696 -24.92 27.34 7.22
N LEU A 697 -24.21 26.24 7.44
CA LEU A 697 -24.02 25.59 8.74
C LEU A 697 -22.76 26.04 9.44
#